data_AF-A0A7S3PZY3-F1
#
_entry.id   AF-A0A7S3PZY3-F1
#
_cell.length_a   1.000
_cell.length_b   1.000
_cell.length_c   1.000
_cell.angle_alpha   90.00
_cell.angle_beta   90.00
_cell.angle_gamma   90.00
#
_symmetry.space_group_name_H-M   'P 1'
#
loop_
_entity.id
_entity.type
_entity.pdbx_description
1 polymer ?
#
loop_
_entity_poly.entity_id
_entity_poly.type
_entity_poly.pdbx_seq_one_letter_code
_entity_poly.pdbx_strand_id
1 'polypeptide(L)'
;MRSPWFTIPAFLATGFVSFACGTLSLELSLPIQDVNILVLTDVHSWVAGHVHEPSLDADYGHVLSFYEKLLEACNLQEKDLFFVMNGDFIDGTGLSTYPPVHLTPILEQMPWDALNIGNHELYKNSTVHYITRENGFVDHWNGGYLTSNTLLVETNETRPIGERYKFMTGSFGFNDSRNGNMQKNSTILTFGFLYNFLGHCKMTIVEKVEEVVESEWFQAVLQGKEGDFDAIVVLAHMAADDPLTDIILDKIREIRGDTMPVVLITGHTHKRMNVTLDAYSESFEAGRFLDTVGFVSFSLNASASNANFRHEFIDANIKVMKNVLGVPETDTLVTPKGRELTEMIKVSQEATGLFVEMGCSPKTYFLSNGLDKEDSLWGFYADTVIREQLFSEQGRGFSTQKLLIQNPGGFRYNLFQGVVNVNDLVSMSPYNDTIYKIGTGIKGSEFIEAFGEPNLVGANDHNPFHSELPSMIVSGIVEKNKLYEVYSVDFDQEYVATQLESITERTFLPTPMEGITTNTLWNAYMEENWSCNPKEDTGWGAILEFFEEFTVMKIIAFLLSFMVVLFFGWMFLCRNVQPTQKFGTIDAADDDLSYFDESGMGEFSEEEDVFPIGSPPQQSLRGNSYQSIYQQKLAESEATFA
;
A
#
# COMPACT_ATOMS: atom_id res chain seq x y z
N MET A 1 75.36 -54.70 -44.50
CA MET A 1 75.21 -55.97 -43.75
C MET A 1 74.21 -55.74 -42.62
N ARG A 2 73.15 -56.56 -42.58
CA ARG A 2 72.32 -57.02 -41.43
C ARG A 2 72.14 -56.11 -40.18
N SER A 3 70.98 -55.44 -40.11
CA SER A 3 69.87 -55.50 -39.11
C SER A 3 70.13 -55.82 -37.61
N PRO A 4 69.14 -55.71 -36.67
CA PRO A 4 68.15 -54.65 -36.34
C PRO A 4 67.80 -54.56 -34.80
N TRP A 5 66.62 -53.99 -34.47
CA TRP A 5 65.85 -53.94 -33.20
C TRP A 5 66.16 -52.75 -32.25
N PHE A 6 65.24 -51.97 -31.67
CA PHE A 6 63.83 -52.16 -31.28
C PHE A 6 63.01 -50.85 -31.38
N THR A 7 61.71 -51.00 -31.61
CA THR A 7 60.60 -50.02 -31.52
C THR A 7 60.24 -49.60 -30.08
N ILE A 8 59.75 -48.37 -29.89
CA ILE A 8 58.48 -47.96 -29.21
C ILE A 8 58.25 -46.45 -29.51
N PRO A 9 57.02 -45.97 -29.81
CA PRO A 9 56.75 -44.60 -30.23
C PRO A 9 56.52 -43.63 -29.06
N ALA A 10 56.99 -42.39 -29.23
CA ALA A 10 56.66 -41.26 -28.37
C ALA A 10 55.26 -40.73 -28.71
N PHE A 11 54.30 -40.94 -27.81
CA PHE A 11 53.06 -40.18 -27.73
C PHE A 11 53.03 -39.52 -26.35
N LEU A 12 53.38 -38.24 -26.29
CA LEU A 12 53.03 -37.34 -25.20
C LEU A 12 52.42 -36.10 -25.85
N ALA A 13 51.16 -36.24 -26.26
CA ALA A 13 50.29 -35.11 -26.48
C ALA A 13 49.88 -34.61 -25.08
N THR A 14 50.45 -33.48 -24.67
CA THR A 14 49.93 -32.69 -23.54
C THR A 14 48.57 -32.15 -23.94
N GLY A 15 47.52 -32.92 -23.62
CA GLY A 15 46.16 -32.42 -23.63
C GLY A 15 45.99 -31.42 -22.50
N PHE A 16 46.15 -30.13 -22.80
CA PHE A 16 45.43 -29.11 -22.06
C PHE A 16 43.94 -29.36 -22.33
N VAL A 17 43.27 -30.01 -21.38
CA VAL A 17 41.81 -29.94 -21.29
C VAL A 17 41.52 -28.50 -20.91
N SER A 18 41.28 -27.66 -21.91
CA SER A 18 40.54 -26.43 -21.71
C SER A 18 39.19 -26.86 -21.16
N PHE A 19 38.99 -26.73 -19.86
CA PHE A 19 37.64 -26.55 -19.34
C PHE A 19 37.17 -25.22 -19.94
N ALA A 20 36.60 -25.30 -21.15
CA ALA A 20 35.62 -24.33 -21.56
C ALA A 20 34.49 -24.48 -20.53
N CYS A 21 34.55 -23.67 -19.48
CA CYS A 21 33.35 -23.29 -18.76
C CYS A 21 32.49 -22.65 -19.83
N GLY A 22 31.58 -23.43 -20.41
CA GLY A 22 30.58 -22.90 -21.31
C GLY A 22 29.79 -21.91 -20.47
N THR A 23 30.09 -20.63 -20.62
CA THR A 23 29.17 -19.57 -20.26
C THR A 23 27.91 -19.87 -21.04
N LEU A 24 26.93 -20.47 -20.37
CA LEU A 24 25.60 -20.61 -20.91
C LEU A 24 25.13 -19.17 -21.14
N SER A 25 25.23 -18.66 -22.36
CA SER A 25 24.68 -17.34 -22.66
C SER A 25 23.17 -17.52 -22.56
N LEU A 26 22.59 -16.96 -21.50
CA LEU A 26 21.15 -16.81 -21.39
C LEU A 26 20.70 -16.03 -22.64
N GLU A 27 19.94 -16.67 -23.52
CA GLU A 27 19.29 -15.96 -24.63
C GLU A 27 18.14 -15.16 -24.02
N LEU A 28 18.39 -13.87 -23.77
CA LEU A 28 17.35 -12.94 -23.33
C LEU A 28 16.31 -12.80 -24.44
N SER A 29 15.02 -12.83 -24.07
CA SER A 29 13.95 -12.52 -25.02
C SER A 29 13.73 -11.01 -25.18
N LEU A 30 14.39 -10.18 -24.34
CA LEU A 30 14.26 -8.72 -24.37
C LEU A 30 15.05 -8.12 -25.53
N PRO A 31 14.52 -7.05 -26.16
CA PRO A 31 15.22 -6.34 -27.22
C PRO A 31 16.32 -5.44 -26.64
N ILE A 32 17.42 -6.01 -26.15
CA ILE A 32 18.52 -5.24 -25.54
C ILE A 32 19.18 -4.30 -26.57
N GLN A 33 19.36 -3.04 -26.20
CA GLN A 33 20.04 -2.01 -26.98
C GLN A 33 21.16 -1.33 -26.18
N ASP A 34 21.66 -0.17 -26.64
CA ASP A 34 22.75 0.56 -25.99
C ASP A 34 22.37 0.99 -24.57
N VAL A 35 21.16 1.54 -24.41
CA VAL A 35 20.57 1.92 -23.13
C VAL A 35 19.29 1.12 -22.91
N ASN A 36 19.16 0.57 -21.71
CA ASN A 36 18.01 -0.22 -21.28
C ASN A 36 17.53 0.32 -19.93
N ILE A 37 16.22 0.35 -19.73
CA ILE A 37 15.60 0.88 -18.52
C ILE A 37 14.54 -0.12 -18.07
N LEU A 38 14.71 -0.62 -16.85
CA LEU A 38 13.66 -1.33 -16.13
C LEU A 38 12.82 -0.32 -15.36
N VAL A 39 11.49 -0.48 -15.39
CA VAL A 39 10.55 0.56 -14.97
C VAL A 39 9.50 -0.04 -14.04
N LEU A 40 9.28 0.61 -12.89
CA LEU A 40 8.05 0.45 -12.10
C LEU A 40 7.33 1.81 -11.99
N THR A 41 6.01 1.78 -11.86
CA THR A 41 5.16 2.96 -11.60
C THR A 41 3.92 2.50 -10.84
N ASP A 42 3.27 3.40 -10.10
CA ASP A 42 1.94 3.18 -9.51
C ASP A 42 1.85 1.88 -8.69
N VAL A 43 2.90 1.54 -7.94
CA VAL A 43 2.96 0.26 -7.21
C VAL A 43 2.00 0.25 -6.03
N HIS A 44 1.67 1.41 -5.43
CA HIS A 44 0.72 1.54 -4.34
C HIS A 44 0.86 0.47 -3.25
N SER A 45 2.10 0.29 -2.76
CA SER A 45 2.49 -0.64 -1.71
C SER A 45 2.23 -2.13 -1.99
N TRP A 46 1.97 -2.55 -3.23
CA TRP A 46 1.86 -3.95 -3.64
C TRP A 46 3.21 -4.70 -3.72
N VAL A 47 4.14 -4.37 -2.83
CA VAL A 47 5.49 -4.95 -2.78
C VAL A 47 5.49 -6.46 -2.49
N ALA A 48 4.39 -6.99 -1.94
CA ALA A 48 4.20 -8.42 -1.65
C ALA A 48 3.60 -9.22 -2.83
N GLY A 49 3.29 -8.58 -3.96
CA GLY A 49 2.58 -9.20 -5.07
C GLY A 49 1.11 -9.50 -4.76
N HIS A 50 0.47 -10.27 -5.64
CA HIS A 50 -0.97 -10.53 -5.58
C HIS A 50 -1.28 -11.93 -5.04
N VAL A 51 -1.65 -12.03 -3.76
CA VAL A 51 -1.98 -13.32 -3.12
C VAL A 51 -3.18 -14.02 -3.79
N HIS A 52 -4.15 -13.24 -4.27
CA HIS A 52 -5.40 -13.76 -4.85
C HIS A 52 -5.37 -13.91 -6.38
N GLU A 53 -4.29 -13.49 -7.04
CA GLU A 53 -4.16 -13.54 -8.50
C GLU A 53 -2.89 -14.32 -8.87
N PRO A 54 -2.96 -15.66 -9.02
CA PRO A 54 -1.79 -16.50 -9.25
C PRO A 54 -1.00 -16.17 -10.53
N SER A 55 -1.58 -15.43 -11.45
CA SER A 55 -0.88 -14.91 -12.63
C SER A 55 0.10 -13.78 -12.30
N LEU A 56 0.04 -13.18 -11.11
CA LEU A 56 0.86 -12.07 -10.64
C LEU A 56 1.56 -12.44 -9.32
N ASP A 57 2.29 -13.56 -9.34
CA ASP A 57 2.89 -14.22 -8.17
C ASP A 57 4.26 -13.67 -7.73
N ALA A 58 4.77 -12.61 -8.39
CA ALA A 58 6.03 -11.99 -8.03
C ALA A 58 5.87 -10.88 -6.98
N ASP A 59 6.77 -10.87 -6.00
CA ASP A 59 6.97 -9.78 -5.05
C ASP A 59 8.22 -8.96 -5.41
N TYR A 60 8.53 -7.91 -4.64
CA TYR A 60 9.73 -7.10 -4.83
C TYR A 60 11.05 -7.88 -4.70
N GLY A 61 11.09 -8.96 -3.92
CA GLY A 61 12.26 -9.85 -3.85
C GLY A 61 12.49 -10.62 -5.16
N HIS A 62 11.42 -11.02 -5.84
CA HIS A 62 11.49 -11.60 -7.18
C HIS A 62 11.88 -10.56 -8.23
N VAL A 63 11.34 -9.33 -8.15
CA VAL A 63 11.75 -8.23 -9.04
C VAL A 63 13.22 -7.87 -8.86
N LEU A 64 13.71 -7.78 -7.61
CA LEU A 64 15.13 -7.55 -7.33
C LEU A 64 16.01 -8.66 -7.91
N SER A 65 15.58 -9.91 -7.74
CA SER A 65 16.30 -11.07 -8.31
C SER A 65 16.32 -11.03 -9.85
N PHE A 66 15.21 -10.63 -10.47
CA PHE A 66 15.11 -10.44 -11.92
C PHE A 66 16.05 -9.33 -12.38
N TYR A 67 16.06 -8.18 -11.70
CA TYR A 67 16.97 -7.08 -11.98
C TYR A 67 18.44 -7.48 -11.87
N GLU A 68 18.87 -8.14 -10.78
CA GLU A 68 20.27 -8.54 -10.60
C GLU A 68 20.76 -9.48 -11.73
N LYS A 69 19.90 -10.39 -12.19
CA LYS A 69 20.22 -11.29 -13.32
C LYS A 69 20.19 -10.58 -14.67
N LEU A 70 19.24 -9.67 -14.88
CA LEU A 70 19.18 -8.87 -16.10
C LEU A 70 20.41 -7.96 -16.21
N LEU A 71 20.84 -7.37 -15.09
CA LEU A 71 22.05 -6.57 -15.00
C LEU A 71 23.30 -7.39 -15.34
N GLU A 72 23.43 -8.61 -14.81
CA GLU A 72 24.52 -9.52 -15.18
C GLU A 72 24.53 -9.80 -16.69
N ALA A 73 23.35 -10.08 -17.28
CA ALA A 73 23.24 -10.35 -18.71
C ALA A 73 23.53 -9.12 -19.59
N CYS A 74 23.12 -7.91 -19.17
CA CYS A 74 23.46 -6.66 -19.85
C CYS A 74 24.96 -6.37 -19.75
N ASN A 75 25.58 -6.60 -18.59
CA ASN A 75 27.01 -6.43 -18.40
C ASN A 75 27.83 -7.36 -19.31
N LEU A 76 27.39 -8.61 -19.50
CA LEU A 76 28.03 -9.56 -20.43
C LEU A 76 27.92 -9.12 -21.89
N GLN A 77 26.91 -8.32 -22.23
CA GLN A 77 26.71 -7.74 -23.56
C GLN A 77 27.29 -6.32 -23.69
N GLU A 78 27.95 -5.81 -22.64
CA GLU A 78 28.47 -4.44 -22.55
C GLU A 78 27.39 -3.38 -22.82
N LYS A 79 26.20 -3.59 -22.27
CA LYS A 79 25.02 -2.71 -22.41
C LYS A 79 24.63 -2.11 -21.07
N ASP A 80 24.21 -0.84 -21.08
CA ASP A 80 23.80 -0.14 -19.87
C ASP A 80 22.36 -0.53 -19.49
N LEU A 81 22.13 -0.77 -18.20
CA LEU A 81 20.80 -1.00 -17.62
C LEU A 81 20.61 -0.05 -16.45
N PHE A 82 19.51 0.70 -16.47
CA PHE A 82 19.06 1.53 -15.36
C PHE A 82 17.76 0.99 -14.78
N PHE A 83 17.50 1.25 -13.50
CA PHE A 83 16.26 0.88 -12.83
C PHE A 83 15.58 2.12 -12.23
N VAL A 84 14.35 2.40 -12.66
CA VAL A 84 13.63 3.62 -12.25
C VAL A 84 12.26 3.30 -11.69
N MET A 85 11.77 4.21 -10.84
CA MET A 85 10.43 4.16 -10.27
C MET A 85 9.73 5.52 -10.43
N ASN A 86 8.50 5.53 -10.93
CA ASN A 86 7.76 6.76 -11.26
C ASN A 86 6.55 7.04 -10.35
N GLY A 87 6.79 7.27 -9.05
CA GLY A 87 5.77 7.76 -8.11
C GLY A 87 4.69 6.76 -7.71
N ASP A 88 3.79 7.21 -6.82
CA ASP A 88 2.63 6.48 -6.28
C ASP A 88 3.01 5.10 -5.71
N PHE A 89 3.86 5.11 -4.70
CA PHE A 89 4.24 3.91 -3.96
C PHE A 89 3.40 3.65 -2.72
N ILE A 90 2.57 4.59 -2.27
CA ILE A 90 1.65 4.40 -1.14
C ILE A 90 0.19 4.26 -1.58
N ASP A 91 -0.70 3.94 -0.65
CA ASP A 91 -2.17 3.91 -0.80
C ASP A 91 -2.74 2.76 -1.65
N GLY A 92 -2.32 1.51 -1.38
CA GLY A 92 -2.96 0.35 -2.01
C GLY A 92 -2.95 -0.95 -1.23
N THR A 93 -2.16 -1.10 -0.16
CA THR A 93 -2.17 -2.28 0.72
C THR A 93 -1.96 -1.88 2.18
N GLY A 94 -2.10 -2.82 3.12
CA GLY A 94 -1.91 -2.57 4.54
C GLY A 94 -0.48 -2.22 4.97
N LEU A 95 0.52 -2.39 4.08
CA LEU A 95 1.89 -1.89 4.33
C LEU A 95 2.01 -0.38 4.16
N SER A 96 1.05 0.25 3.45
CA SER A 96 0.97 1.70 3.35
C SER A 96 0.31 2.29 4.59
N THR A 97 1.12 2.88 5.47
CA THR A 97 0.67 3.64 6.64
C THR A 97 0.97 5.13 6.47
N TYR A 98 0.37 5.98 7.31
CA TYR A 98 0.66 7.43 7.34
C TYR A 98 1.24 7.83 8.71
N PRO A 99 2.57 7.96 8.85
CA PRO A 99 3.61 7.87 7.82
C PRO A 99 3.98 6.44 7.40
N PRO A 100 4.63 6.22 6.23
CA PRO A 100 4.91 4.90 5.65
C PRO A 100 6.12 4.19 6.27
N VAL A 101 6.08 3.97 7.59
CA VAL A 101 7.21 3.49 8.40
C VAL A 101 7.63 2.05 8.11
N HIS A 102 6.70 1.20 7.68
CA HIS A 102 6.98 -0.21 7.36
C HIS A 102 7.31 -0.44 5.88
N LEU A 103 6.88 0.49 5.01
CA LEU A 103 7.06 0.37 3.57
C LEU A 103 8.40 0.93 3.10
N THR A 104 8.79 2.12 3.58
CA THR A 104 10.04 2.77 3.12
C THR A 104 11.30 1.91 3.30
N PRO A 105 11.51 1.15 4.39
CA PRO A 105 12.69 0.28 4.50
C PRO A 105 12.73 -0.86 3.46
N ILE A 106 11.56 -1.32 2.99
CA ILE A 106 11.43 -2.31 1.91
C ILE A 106 11.83 -1.65 0.58
N LEU A 107 11.32 -0.45 0.31
CA LEU A 107 11.62 0.29 -0.92
C LEU A 107 13.11 0.65 -1.01
N GLU A 108 13.76 0.95 0.12
CA GLU A 108 15.20 1.27 0.24
C GLU A 108 16.12 0.10 -0.13
N GLN A 109 15.63 -1.15 -0.17
CA GLN A 109 16.41 -2.32 -0.61
C GLN A 109 16.57 -2.39 -2.14
N MET A 110 15.75 -1.65 -2.88
CA MET A 110 15.76 -1.68 -4.33
C MET A 110 16.84 -0.73 -4.88
N PRO A 111 17.61 -1.14 -5.90
CA PRO A 111 18.75 -0.37 -6.41
C PRO A 111 18.29 0.65 -7.48
N TRP A 112 17.41 1.58 -7.12
CA TRP A 112 16.93 2.61 -8.04
C TRP A 112 18.05 3.58 -8.44
N ASP A 113 18.18 3.82 -9.74
CA ASP A 113 19.06 4.87 -10.28
C ASP A 113 18.41 6.26 -10.15
N ALA A 114 17.09 6.30 -10.34
CA ALA A 114 16.24 7.48 -10.17
C ALA A 114 14.81 7.10 -9.75
N LEU A 115 14.20 7.95 -8.92
CA LEU A 115 12.80 7.88 -8.53
C LEU A 115 12.12 9.21 -8.77
N ASN A 116 10.80 9.19 -8.96
CA ASN A 116 9.96 10.38 -8.98
C ASN A 116 8.89 10.32 -7.88
N ILE A 117 8.29 11.47 -7.57
CA ILE A 117 7.15 11.58 -6.64
C ILE A 117 5.82 11.46 -7.39
N GLY A 118 4.85 10.77 -6.80
CA GLY A 118 3.47 10.73 -7.27
C GLY A 118 2.55 11.64 -6.46
N ASN A 119 1.27 11.69 -6.82
CA ASN A 119 0.32 12.51 -6.06
C ASN A 119 -0.06 11.87 -4.71
N HIS A 120 0.01 10.53 -4.59
CA HIS A 120 -0.36 9.85 -3.35
C HIS A 120 0.55 10.20 -2.18
N GLU A 121 1.84 10.42 -2.44
CA GLU A 121 2.79 10.86 -1.43
C GLU A 121 2.50 12.27 -0.88
N LEU A 122 1.66 13.06 -1.55
CA LEU A 122 1.45 14.48 -1.28
C LEU A 122 0.15 14.80 -0.54
N TYR A 123 -0.76 13.85 -0.33
CA TYR A 123 -2.04 14.14 0.34
C TYR A 123 -1.88 14.48 1.82
N LYS A 124 -0.88 13.92 2.52
CA LYS A 124 -0.74 14.04 3.97
C LYS A 124 0.57 14.72 4.38
N ASN A 125 0.48 15.73 5.24
CA ASN A 125 1.64 16.38 5.86
C ASN A 125 2.55 15.38 6.57
N SER A 126 1.98 14.37 7.24
CA SER A 126 2.75 13.35 7.97
C SER A 126 3.63 12.51 7.04
N THR A 127 3.14 12.17 5.85
CA THR A 127 3.92 11.47 4.82
C THR A 127 5.08 12.33 4.35
N VAL A 128 4.80 13.55 3.89
CA VAL A 128 5.83 14.47 3.38
C VAL A 128 6.89 14.71 4.45
N HIS A 129 6.49 15.08 5.67
CA HIS A 129 7.41 15.28 6.79
C HIS A 129 8.30 14.05 7.05
N TYR A 130 7.74 12.85 6.99
CA TYR A 130 8.48 11.62 7.24
C TYR A 130 9.52 11.32 6.15
N ILE A 131 9.14 11.42 4.88
CA ILE A 131 10.07 11.08 3.77
C ILE A 131 11.17 12.12 3.60
N THR A 132 10.92 13.39 3.98
CA THR A 132 11.88 14.50 3.85
C THR A 132 12.69 14.79 5.12
N ARG A 133 12.62 13.94 6.15
CA ARG A 133 13.46 14.10 7.35
C ARG A 133 14.94 13.98 6.98
N GLU A 134 15.81 14.60 7.76
CA GLU A 134 17.26 14.46 7.60
C GLU A 134 17.67 12.98 7.69
N ASN A 135 18.47 12.51 6.72
CA ASN A 135 18.81 11.10 6.52
C ASN A 135 17.58 10.19 6.35
N GLY A 136 16.48 10.75 5.83
CA GLY A 136 15.24 10.06 5.54
C GLY A 136 15.21 9.40 4.17
N PHE A 137 14.00 9.04 3.74
CA PHE A 137 13.77 8.32 2.50
C PHE A 137 14.27 9.08 1.27
N VAL A 138 14.08 10.41 1.21
CA VAL A 138 14.56 11.23 0.09
C VAL A 138 16.11 11.25 0.06
N ASP A 139 16.75 11.46 1.21
CA ASP A 139 18.21 11.55 1.33
C ASP A 139 18.92 10.22 1.01
N HIS A 140 18.27 9.08 1.31
CA HIS A 140 18.78 7.73 1.02
C HIS A 140 19.24 7.56 -0.43
N TRP A 141 18.56 8.23 -1.36
CA TRP A 141 18.81 8.09 -2.80
C TRP A 141 19.95 8.98 -3.32
N ASN A 142 20.62 9.76 -2.46
CA ASN A 142 21.78 10.59 -2.80
C ASN A 142 21.58 11.41 -4.09
N GLY A 143 20.47 12.16 -4.14
CA GLY A 143 20.07 12.96 -5.30
C GLY A 143 19.35 12.17 -6.42
N GLY A 144 19.08 10.88 -6.22
CA GLY A 144 18.26 10.05 -7.11
C GLY A 144 16.76 10.24 -6.98
N TYR A 145 16.28 10.88 -5.90
CA TYR A 145 14.86 11.20 -5.75
C TYR A 145 14.57 12.54 -6.44
N LEU A 146 13.79 12.52 -7.51
CA LEU A 146 13.62 13.66 -8.43
C LEU A 146 12.27 14.36 -8.25
N THR A 147 12.29 15.68 -8.17
CA THR A 147 11.12 16.56 -8.08
C THR A 147 11.38 17.89 -8.80
N SER A 148 11.25 17.89 -10.12
CA SER A 148 11.46 19.03 -11.02
C SER A 148 10.45 20.17 -10.81
N ASN A 149 9.18 19.85 -10.50
CA ASN A 149 8.11 20.82 -10.28
C ASN A 149 7.39 20.67 -8.92
N THR A 150 7.91 19.88 -8.00
CA THR A 150 7.33 19.70 -6.66
C THR A 150 8.27 20.25 -5.60
N LEU A 151 7.79 21.26 -4.87
CA LEU A 151 8.55 21.98 -3.87
C LEU A 151 8.05 21.67 -2.45
N LEU A 152 8.97 21.62 -1.50
CA LEU A 152 8.72 21.67 -0.08
C LEU A 152 8.63 23.14 0.39
N VAL A 153 7.62 23.44 1.19
CA VAL A 153 7.42 24.74 1.84
C VAL A 153 8.07 24.69 3.22
N GLU A 154 9.15 25.44 3.39
CA GLU A 154 9.79 25.66 4.68
C GLU A 154 9.49 27.08 5.20
N THR A 155 9.88 27.38 6.44
CA THR A 155 9.43 28.61 7.14
C THR A 155 9.77 29.91 6.36
N ASN A 156 10.89 29.93 5.64
CA ASN A 156 11.38 31.13 4.95
C ASN A 156 11.72 30.91 3.47
N GLU A 157 11.58 29.70 2.96
CA GLU A 157 11.96 29.37 1.59
C GLU A 157 11.15 28.19 1.04
N THR A 158 11.15 28.08 -0.29
CA THR A 158 10.64 26.92 -1.02
C THR A 158 11.80 26.30 -1.76
N ARG A 159 11.96 24.99 -1.62
CA ARG A 159 13.00 24.23 -2.31
C ARG A 159 12.41 22.95 -2.92
N PRO A 160 13.02 22.38 -3.96
CA PRO A 160 12.68 21.03 -4.40
C PRO A 160 12.71 20.03 -3.22
N ILE A 161 11.76 19.09 -3.21
CA ILE A 161 11.73 18.03 -2.18
C ILE A 161 13.00 17.19 -2.26
N GLY A 162 13.31 16.68 -3.47
CA GLY A 162 14.57 16.04 -3.84
C GLY A 162 15.35 16.89 -4.84
N GLU A 163 15.98 16.28 -5.83
CA GLU A 163 16.71 17.00 -6.88
C GLU A 163 15.82 17.32 -8.08
N ARG A 164 16.10 18.41 -8.79
CA ARG A 164 15.32 18.74 -10.01
C ARG A 164 15.66 17.85 -11.19
N TYR A 165 16.88 17.33 -11.25
CA TYR A 165 17.37 16.45 -12.30
C TYR A 165 18.61 15.69 -11.82
N LYS A 166 18.99 14.64 -12.54
CA LYS A 166 20.22 13.87 -12.31
C LYS A 166 20.82 13.41 -13.62
N PHE A 167 22.14 13.31 -13.67
CA PHE A 167 22.84 12.61 -14.77
C PHE A 167 23.08 11.15 -14.37
N MET A 168 22.38 10.21 -15.02
CA MET A 168 22.66 8.79 -14.89
C MET A 168 23.76 8.41 -15.88
N THR A 169 24.86 7.82 -15.39
CA THR A 169 26.02 7.49 -16.24
C THR A 169 26.15 5.99 -16.38
N GLY A 170 26.15 5.51 -17.62
CA GLY A 170 26.39 4.12 -17.94
C GLY A 170 27.79 3.65 -17.60
N SER A 171 27.95 2.35 -17.43
CA SER A 171 29.26 1.73 -17.19
C SER A 171 29.98 1.37 -18.48
N PHE A 172 29.26 1.27 -19.60
CA PHE A 172 29.82 0.83 -20.87
C PHE A 172 29.93 1.96 -21.88
N GLY A 173 31.02 1.93 -22.65
CA GLY A 173 31.29 2.93 -23.67
C GLY A 173 30.57 2.59 -24.98
N PHE A 174 29.87 3.56 -25.57
CA PHE A 174 29.33 3.46 -26.93
C PHE A 174 30.19 4.26 -27.93
N ASN A 175 30.16 3.88 -29.20
CA ASN A 175 30.82 4.65 -30.26
C ASN A 175 29.94 5.84 -30.64
N ASP A 176 30.32 7.06 -30.28
CA ASP A 176 29.53 8.24 -30.60
C ASP A 176 29.73 8.66 -32.06
N SER A 177 28.81 8.24 -32.93
CA SER A 177 28.86 8.58 -34.35
C SER A 177 28.73 10.08 -34.63
N ARG A 178 28.18 10.85 -33.69
CA ARG A 178 28.03 12.31 -33.78
C ARG A 178 29.35 13.03 -33.51
N ASN A 179 30.26 12.40 -32.77
CA ASN A 179 31.55 12.95 -32.35
C ASN A 179 32.73 12.10 -32.86
N GLY A 180 32.71 11.73 -34.14
CA GLY A 180 33.85 11.11 -34.81
C GLY A 180 34.16 9.68 -34.36
N ASN A 181 33.17 8.95 -33.82
CA ASN A 181 33.29 7.57 -33.30
C ASN A 181 34.24 7.43 -32.10
N MET A 182 34.34 8.45 -31.25
CA MET A 182 35.05 8.34 -29.98
C MET A 182 34.23 7.49 -29.00
N GLN A 183 34.91 6.58 -28.29
CA GLN A 183 34.27 5.76 -27.27
C GLN A 183 34.05 6.60 -25.99
N LYS A 184 32.81 6.70 -25.52
CA LYS A 184 32.45 7.35 -24.26
C LYS A 184 31.32 6.61 -23.56
N ASN A 185 31.24 6.71 -22.24
CA ASN A 185 30.11 6.18 -21.48
C ASN A 185 28.83 6.94 -21.85
N SER A 186 27.68 6.26 -21.79
CA SER A 186 26.39 6.91 -21.93
C SER A 186 26.14 7.86 -20.76
N THR A 187 25.58 9.03 -21.04
CA THR A 187 25.11 9.95 -19.99
C THR A 187 23.69 10.36 -20.29
N ILE A 188 22.77 10.04 -19.38
CA ILE A 188 21.33 10.27 -19.51
C ILE A 188 20.95 11.40 -18.56
N LEU A 189 20.40 12.49 -19.09
CA LEU A 189 19.83 13.55 -18.27
C LEU A 189 18.40 13.15 -17.87
N THR A 190 18.15 13.02 -16.57
CA THR A 190 16.88 12.53 -16.04
C THR A 190 16.16 13.60 -15.23
N PHE A 191 14.87 13.83 -15.52
CA PHE A 191 13.98 14.73 -14.78
C PHE A 191 12.87 13.95 -14.05
N GLY A 192 12.20 14.59 -13.09
CA GLY A 192 11.06 14.03 -12.32
C GLY A 192 9.90 15.02 -12.24
N PHE A 193 8.87 14.86 -13.06
CA PHE A 193 7.70 15.74 -13.09
C PHE A 193 6.47 15.05 -12.53
N LEU A 194 5.67 15.80 -11.77
CA LEU A 194 4.28 15.47 -11.46
C LEU A 194 3.37 16.28 -12.40
N TYR A 195 2.18 15.77 -12.75
CA TYR A 195 1.17 16.60 -13.41
C TYR A 195 0.83 17.84 -12.56
N ASN A 196 0.01 18.75 -13.10
CA ASN A 196 -0.44 19.97 -12.41
C ASN A 196 -1.44 19.65 -11.28
N PHE A 197 -1.00 18.88 -10.29
CA PHE A 197 -1.79 18.37 -9.18
C PHE A 197 -2.13 19.48 -8.19
N LEU A 198 -3.42 19.59 -7.84
CA LEU A 198 -3.94 20.63 -6.94
C LEU A 198 -4.30 20.11 -5.55
N GLY A 199 -4.36 18.79 -5.35
CA GLY A 199 -4.79 18.16 -4.09
C GLY A 199 -3.68 17.96 -3.07
N HIS A 200 -2.55 18.65 -3.22
CA HIS A 200 -1.38 18.49 -2.37
C HIS A 200 -1.58 19.11 -0.98
N CYS A 201 -0.87 18.59 0.02
CA CYS A 201 -0.92 19.10 1.38
C CYS A 201 -0.24 20.47 1.52
N LYS A 202 -0.38 21.09 2.70
CA LYS A 202 0.11 22.45 2.98
C LYS A 202 1.64 22.54 3.05
N MET A 203 2.33 21.41 3.17
CA MET A 203 3.79 21.37 3.21
C MET A 203 4.42 21.44 1.82
N THR A 204 3.63 21.35 0.75
CA THR A 204 4.16 21.29 -0.61
C THR A 204 3.49 22.29 -1.54
N ILE A 205 4.15 22.56 -2.66
CA ILE A 205 3.62 23.30 -3.80
C ILE A 205 3.96 22.50 -5.06
N VAL A 206 2.99 22.33 -5.95
CA VAL A 206 3.24 21.79 -7.29
C VAL A 206 3.21 22.96 -8.27
N GLU A 207 4.38 23.29 -8.82
CA GLU A 207 4.51 24.29 -9.88
C GLU A 207 3.96 23.72 -11.19
N LYS A 208 3.36 24.58 -12.02
CA LYS A 208 2.84 24.14 -13.31
C LYS A 208 3.98 23.73 -14.23
N VAL A 209 3.83 22.58 -14.89
CA VAL A 209 4.82 22.07 -15.85
C VAL A 209 5.15 23.13 -16.91
N GLU A 210 4.13 23.81 -17.43
CA GLU A 210 4.24 24.87 -18.43
C GLU A 210 5.11 26.05 -17.96
N GLU A 211 5.14 26.33 -16.65
CA GLU A 211 5.96 27.40 -16.06
C GLU A 211 7.39 26.90 -15.80
N VAL A 212 7.54 25.65 -15.34
CA VAL A 212 8.84 25.05 -15.03
C VAL A 212 9.71 24.86 -16.27
N VAL A 213 9.13 24.44 -17.40
CA VAL A 213 9.88 24.28 -18.66
C VAL A 213 10.42 25.61 -19.20
N GLU A 214 9.82 26.73 -18.81
CA GLU A 214 10.31 28.08 -19.14
C GLU A 214 11.36 28.62 -18.17
N SER A 215 11.60 27.95 -17.05
CA SER A 215 12.54 28.42 -16.03
C SER A 215 14.00 28.45 -16.49
N GLU A 216 14.80 29.36 -15.91
CA GLU A 216 16.21 29.51 -16.27
C GLU A 216 17.02 28.24 -16.03
N TRP A 217 16.75 27.52 -14.95
CA TRP A 217 17.51 26.31 -14.60
C TRP A 217 17.25 25.16 -15.59
N PHE A 218 15.99 24.96 -16.00
CA PHE A 218 15.61 23.89 -16.91
C PHE A 218 16.23 24.11 -18.30
N GLN A 219 16.15 25.34 -18.80
CA GLN A 219 16.78 25.70 -20.06
C GLN A 219 18.32 25.65 -19.98
N ALA A 220 18.91 26.07 -18.86
CA ALA A 220 20.36 26.04 -18.66
C ALA A 220 20.94 24.62 -18.72
N VAL A 221 20.32 23.66 -18.03
CA VAL A 221 20.77 22.26 -18.05
C VAL A 221 20.61 21.67 -19.46
N LEU A 222 19.49 21.93 -20.15
CA LEU A 222 19.28 21.47 -21.53
C LEU A 222 20.27 22.12 -22.51
N GLN A 223 20.69 23.37 -22.28
CA GLN A 223 21.74 24.00 -23.09
C GLN A 223 23.14 23.39 -22.87
N GLY A 224 23.28 22.39 -21.98
CA GLY A 224 24.54 21.73 -21.66
C GLY A 224 25.44 22.54 -20.74
N LYS A 225 24.90 23.55 -20.03
CA LYS A 225 25.71 24.40 -19.13
C LYS A 225 26.22 23.64 -17.90
N GLU A 226 25.51 22.60 -17.50
CA GLU A 226 25.81 21.78 -16.32
C GLU A 226 26.50 20.45 -16.67
N GLY A 227 26.60 20.11 -17.96
CA GLY A 227 27.20 18.86 -18.43
C GLY A 227 26.68 18.41 -19.78
N ASP A 228 27.45 17.57 -20.46
CA ASP A 228 27.04 16.92 -21.70
C ASP A 228 26.24 15.66 -21.42
N PHE A 229 25.28 15.36 -22.29
CA PHE A 229 24.42 14.17 -22.22
C PHE A 229 24.02 13.69 -23.61
N ASP A 230 23.67 12.41 -23.70
CA ASP A 230 23.45 11.69 -24.95
C ASP A 230 21.98 11.40 -25.25
N ALA A 231 21.15 11.35 -24.20
CA ALA A 231 19.72 11.16 -24.22
C ALA A 231 19.07 11.81 -22.98
N ILE A 232 17.74 11.94 -23.02
CA ILE A 232 16.95 12.45 -21.91
C ILE A 232 15.92 11.41 -21.49
N VAL A 233 15.75 11.23 -20.19
CA VAL A 233 14.64 10.47 -19.60
C VAL A 233 13.81 11.42 -18.74
N VAL A 234 12.50 11.36 -18.84
CA VAL A 234 11.59 12.13 -17.99
C VAL A 234 10.75 11.14 -17.23
N LEU A 235 10.98 11.00 -15.92
CA LEU A 235 10.02 10.34 -15.05
C LEU A 235 8.86 11.33 -14.86
N ALA A 236 7.69 11.02 -15.41
CA ALA A 236 6.56 11.92 -15.48
C ALA A 236 5.35 11.23 -14.88
N HIS A 237 4.99 11.53 -13.64
CA HIS A 237 3.81 10.94 -13.00
C HIS A 237 2.55 11.65 -13.53
N MET A 238 2.15 11.29 -14.76
CA MET A 238 1.03 11.79 -15.56
C MET A 238 0.75 10.78 -16.69
N ALA A 239 -0.39 10.89 -17.38
CA ALA A 239 -0.76 9.95 -18.44
C ALA A 239 0.25 9.91 -19.60
N ALA A 240 0.39 8.76 -20.24
CA ALA A 240 1.25 8.59 -21.42
C ALA A 240 0.89 9.50 -22.61
N ASP A 241 -0.36 9.94 -22.71
CA ASP A 241 -0.90 10.85 -23.72
C ASP A 241 -1.35 12.19 -23.14
N ASP A 242 -0.84 12.56 -21.95
CA ASP A 242 -1.16 13.84 -21.31
C ASP A 242 -0.57 15.00 -22.13
N PRO A 243 -1.32 16.09 -22.42
CA PRO A 243 -0.79 17.28 -23.07
C PRO A 243 0.46 17.89 -22.41
N LEU A 244 0.66 17.68 -21.10
CA LEU A 244 1.87 18.11 -20.40
C LEU A 244 3.12 17.37 -20.88
N THR A 245 2.99 16.12 -21.36
CA THR A 245 4.11 15.38 -21.97
C THR A 245 4.58 16.05 -23.26
N ASP A 246 3.65 16.51 -24.10
CA ASP A 246 3.94 17.27 -25.31
C ASP A 246 4.65 18.58 -25.00
N ILE A 247 4.21 19.30 -23.95
CA ILE A 247 4.83 20.57 -23.54
C ILE A 247 6.29 20.38 -23.11
N ILE A 248 6.58 19.33 -22.34
CA ILE A 248 7.95 18.99 -21.93
C ILE A 248 8.79 18.63 -23.17
N LEU A 249 8.26 17.77 -24.04
CA LEU A 249 8.95 17.33 -25.25
C LEU A 249 9.24 18.50 -26.20
N ASP A 250 8.24 19.35 -26.46
CA ASP A 250 8.37 20.52 -27.32
C ASP A 250 9.48 21.45 -26.84
N LYS A 251 9.58 21.68 -25.52
CA LYS A 251 10.67 22.50 -24.97
C LYS A 251 12.03 21.84 -25.11
N ILE A 252 12.12 20.52 -24.91
CA ILE A 252 13.35 19.77 -25.15
C ILE A 252 13.76 19.89 -26.63
N ARG A 253 12.81 19.74 -27.55
CA ARG A 253 13.04 19.83 -29.00
C ARG A 253 13.48 21.23 -29.41
N GLU A 254 12.88 22.28 -28.86
CA GLU A 254 13.28 23.67 -29.07
C GLU A 254 14.78 23.89 -28.77
N ILE A 255 15.29 23.27 -27.70
CA ILE A 255 16.65 23.51 -27.20
C ILE A 255 17.68 22.51 -27.75
N ARG A 256 17.32 21.23 -27.89
CA ARG A 256 18.22 20.13 -28.28
C ARG A 256 18.09 19.68 -29.72
N GLY A 257 17.03 20.10 -30.40
CA GLY A 257 16.68 19.66 -31.75
C GLY A 257 15.98 18.31 -31.80
N ASP A 258 15.51 17.99 -33.01
CA ASP A 258 14.56 16.89 -33.27
C ASP A 258 15.15 15.48 -33.13
N THR A 259 16.48 15.35 -33.00
CA THR A 259 17.17 14.06 -33.02
C THR A 259 17.68 13.60 -31.65
N MET A 260 17.45 14.38 -30.59
CA MET A 260 17.82 13.98 -29.24
C MET A 260 16.90 12.84 -28.79
N PRO A 261 17.41 11.65 -28.41
CA PRO A 261 16.55 10.59 -27.87
C PRO A 261 15.90 11.03 -26.56
N VAL A 262 14.57 10.89 -26.46
CA VAL A 262 13.80 11.23 -25.25
C VAL A 262 12.86 10.08 -24.92
N VAL A 263 12.91 9.57 -23.69
CA VAL A 263 11.91 8.61 -23.17
C VAL A 263 11.16 9.27 -22.02
N LEU A 264 9.84 9.35 -22.12
CA LEU A 264 8.99 9.72 -20.99
C LEU A 264 8.48 8.43 -20.33
N ILE A 265 8.85 8.23 -19.08
CA ILE A 265 8.34 7.15 -18.25
C ILE A 265 7.13 7.69 -17.50
N THR A 266 5.94 7.32 -17.94
CA THR A 266 4.65 7.84 -17.47
C THR A 266 3.97 6.96 -16.43
N GLY A 267 2.89 7.45 -15.81
CA GLY A 267 2.21 6.84 -14.67
C GLY A 267 0.79 7.40 -14.46
N HIS A 268 0.27 7.32 -13.24
CA HIS A 268 -0.98 7.94 -12.76
C HIS A 268 -2.28 7.32 -13.32
N THR A 269 -2.31 6.89 -14.59
CA THR A 269 -3.52 6.30 -15.18
C THR A 269 -3.61 4.79 -15.01
N HIS A 270 -2.60 4.19 -14.40
CA HIS A 270 -2.51 2.77 -14.10
C HIS A 270 -2.64 1.84 -15.33
N LYS A 271 -2.26 2.32 -16.52
CA LYS A 271 -2.39 1.59 -17.77
C LYS A 271 -1.07 1.01 -18.21
N ARG A 272 -1.13 -0.09 -18.96
CA ARG A 272 -0.04 -0.51 -19.85
C ARG A 272 -0.20 0.23 -21.16
N MET A 273 0.56 1.30 -21.35
CA MET A 273 0.40 2.17 -22.52
C MET A 273 1.75 2.59 -23.08
N ASN A 274 1.84 2.63 -24.41
CA ASN A 274 2.99 3.17 -25.12
C ASN A 274 2.52 4.11 -26.23
N VAL A 275 3.06 5.31 -26.26
CA VAL A 275 2.76 6.34 -27.25
C VAL A 275 4.06 6.73 -27.95
N THR A 276 4.12 6.56 -29.27
CA THR A 276 5.18 7.17 -30.06
C THR A 276 4.84 8.63 -30.28
N LEU A 277 5.67 9.53 -29.74
CA LEU A 277 5.45 10.98 -29.82
C LEU A 277 6.08 11.56 -31.10
N ASP A 278 7.33 11.19 -31.38
CA ASP A 278 8.01 11.49 -32.65
C ASP A 278 9.01 10.36 -33.03
N ALA A 279 9.83 10.59 -34.07
CA ALA A 279 10.80 9.59 -34.55
C ALA A 279 11.95 9.28 -33.55
N TYR A 280 12.15 10.14 -32.56
CA TYR A 280 13.20 10.13 -31.54
C TYR A 280 12.63 10.23 -30.11
N SER A 281 11.33 9.94 -29.91
CA SER A 281 10.71 9.92 -28.59
C SER A 281 9.54 8.96 -28.43
N GLU A 282 9.39 8.42 -27.22
CA GLU A 282 8.22 7.66 -26.79
C GLU A 282 7.82 8.02 -25.36
N SER A 283 6.53 7.82 -25.06
CA SER A 283 5.99 7.82 -23.70
C SER A 283 5.52 6.41 -23.34
N PHE A 284 5.91 5.93 -22.16
CA PHE A 284 5.69 4.55 -21.74
C PHE A 284 5.21 4.47 -20.29
N GLU A 285 4.03 3.90 -20.07
CA GLU A 285 3.38 3.71 -18.77
C GLU A 285 3.28 2.22 -18.44
N ALA A 286 3.84 1.83 -17.28
CA ALA A 286 4.07 0.44 -16.93
C ALA A 286 3.04 -0.13 -15.93
N GLY A 287 1.75 0.07 -16.18
CA GLY A 287 0.69 -0.57 -15.39
C GLY A 287 0.55 -0.01 -13.97
N ARG A 288 0.29 -0.88 -12.99
CA ARG A 288 0.05 -0.53 -11.58
C ARG A 288 0.18 -1.71 -10.64
N PHE A 289 0.19 -1.46 -9.34
CA PHE A 289 0.01 -2.47 -8.27
C PHE A 289 0.99 -3.64 -8.36
N LEU A 290 2.17 -3.45 -8.97
CA LEU A 290 3.07 -4.55 -9.31
C LEU A 290 2.41 -5.62 -10.18
N ASP A 291 1.51 -5.26 -11.10
CA ASP A 291 1.01 -6.16 -12.14
C ASP A 291 2.02 -6.29 -13.29
N THR A 292 2.91 -5.31 -13.42
CA THR A 292 3.80 -5.13 -14.56
C THR A 292 5.18 -4.66 -14.12
N VAL A 293 6.20 -5.26 -14.70
CA VAL A 293 7.55 -4.71 -14.76
C VAL A 293 7.78 -4.22 -16.18
N GLY A 294 7.95 -2.92 -16.34
CA GLY A 294 8.18 -2.30 -17.64
C GLY A 294 9.63 -2.45 -18.10
N PHE A 295 9.84 -2.61 -19.39
CA PHE A 295 11.17 -2.58 -19.99
C PHE A 295 11.16 -1.67 -21.21
N VAL A 296 12.13 -0.75 -21.28
CA VAL A 296 12.37 0.14 -22.43
C VAL A 296 13.83 0.03 -22.85
N SER A 297 14.11 0.05 -24.15
CA SER A 297 15.46 0.13 -24.69
C SER A 297 15.56 1.00 -25.94
N PHE A 298 16.72 1.64 -26.11
CA PHE A 298 17.00 2.46 -27.28
C PHE A 298 18.49 2.52 -27.63
N SER A 299 18.79 2.85 -28.88
CA SER A 299 20.15 3.09 -29.34
C SER A 299 20.46 4.59 -29.34
N LEU A 300 21.71 4.90 -28.97
CA LEU A 300 22.23 6.27 -28.97
C LEU A 300 22.68 6.74 -30.37
N ASN A 301 22.74 5.81 -31.35
CA ASN A 301 23.24 6.06 -32.70
C ASN A 301 22.19 5.88 -33.81
N ALA A 302 20.90 5.68 -33.48
CA ALA A 302 19.92 5.34 -34.49
C ALA A 302 19.59 6.50 -35.45
N SER A 303 19.44 6.16 -36.72
CA SER A 303 18.81 7.01 -37.73
C SER A 303 17.28 6.84 -37.72
N ALA A 304 16.54 7.92 -38.00
CA ALA A 304 15.07 7.98 -38.02
C ALA A 304 14.33 6.86 -38.80
N SER A 305 15.01 6.13 -39.69
CA SER A 305 14.45 5.03 -40.47
C SER A 305 14.39 3.68 -39.76
N ASN A 306 15.03 3.53 -38.60
CA ASN A 306 14.96 2.32 -37.77
C ASN A 306 14.16 2.66 -36.52
N ALA A 307 13.13 1.89 -36.19
CA ALA A 307 12.40 2.01 -34.92
C ALA A 307 13.40 1.92 -33.75
N ASN A 308 13.80 3.08 -33.23
CA ASN A 308 14.90 3.23 -32.27
C ASN A 308 14.51 2.71 -30.90
N PHE A 309 13.24 2.85 -30.55
CA PHE A 309 12.73 2.47 -29.25
C PHE A 309 12.04 1.12 -29.30
N ARG A 310 12.25 0.34 -28.24
CA ARG A 310 11.63 -0.96 -28.02
C ARG A 310 11.15 -0.99 -26.59
N HIS A 311 10.00 -1.60 -26.37
CA HIS A 311 9.44 -1.77 -25.05
C HIS A 311 8.81 -3.14 -24.90
N GLU A 312 8.71 -3.61 -23.65
CA GLU A 312 7.99 -4.83 -23.27
C GLU A 312 7.24 -4.60 -21.96
N PHE A 313 6.05 -5.16 -21.86
CA PHE A 313 5.30 -5.27 -20.62
C PHE A 313 5.48 -6.68 -20.06
N ILE A 314 6.22 -6.79 -18.96
CA ILE A 314 6.50 -8.09 -18.34
C ILE A 314 5.51 -8.26 -17.20
N ASP A 315 4.61 -9.24 -17.29
CA ASP A 315 3.75 -9.59 -16.16
C ASP A 315 4.63 -9.88 -14.93
N ALA A 316 4.22 -9.38 -13.76
CA ALA A 316 4.88 -9.64 -12.49
C ALA A 316 4.66 -11.09 -12.04
N ASN A 317 5.21 -12.01 -12.82
CA ASN A 317 5.06 -13.44 -12.69
C ASN A 317 6.43 -14.10 -12.76
N ILE A 318 6.73 -14.96 -11.79
CA ILE A 318 8.04 -15.60 -11.65
C ILE A 318 8.39 -16.43 -12.90
N LYS A 319 7.41 -17.14 -13.48
CA LYS A 319 7.62 -17.95 -14.68
C LYS A 319 7.88 -17.06 -15.89
N VAL A 320 7.14 -15.96 -16.05
CA VAL A 320 7.36 -15.00 -17.13
C VAL A 320 8.76 -14.38 -17.02
N MET A 321 9.14 -13.90 -15.84
CA MET A 321 10.48 -13.37 -15.55
C MET A 321 11.60 -14.35 -15.88
N LYS A 322 11.44 -15.63 -15.51
CA LYS A 322 12.41 -16.68 -15.88
C LYS A 322 12.52 -16.87 -17.38
N ASN A 323 11.39 -16.94 -18.08
CA ASN A 323 11.38 -17.09 -19.54
C ASN A 323 12.07 -15.92 -20.23
N VAL A 324 11.81 -14.69 -19.76
CA VAL A 324 12.43 -13.47 -20.28
C VAL A 324 13.96 -13.50 -20.13
N LEU A 325 14.45 -13.98 -18.99
CA LEU A 325 15.87 -14.14 -18.73
C LEU A 325 16.48 -15.40 -19.37
N GLY A 326 15.71 -16.25 -20.06
CA GLY A 326 16.19 -17.55 -20.53
C GLY A 326 16.62 -18.51 -19.41
N VAL A 327 16.19 -18.28 -18.17
CA VAL A 327 16.52 -19.13 -17.01
C VAL A 327 15.74 -20.45 -17.13
N PRO A 328 16.42 -21.61 -17.14
CA PRO A 328 15.74 -22.90 -17.23
C PRO A 328 14.68 -23.09 -16.15
N GLU A 329 13.62 -23.83 -16.47
CA GLU A 329 12.54 -24.11 -15.50
C GLU A 329 13.07 -24.79 -14.22
N THR A 330 14.16 -25.57 -14.32
CA THR A 330 14.84 -26.23 -13.20
C THR A 330 15.59 -25.29 -12.26
N ASP A 331 15.92 -24.07 -12.71
CA ASP A 331 16.83 -23.18 -12.00
C ASP A 331 16.05 -22.10 -11.24
N THR A 332 16.65 -21.54 -10.18
CA THR A 332 15.98 -20.52 -9.36
C THR A 332 16.15 -19.12 -9.97
N LEU A 333 15.05 -18.35 -10.01
CA LEU A 333 15.10 -16.91 -10.24
C LEU A 333 15.75 -16.20 -9.04
N VAL A 334 15.43 -16.64 -7.83
CA VAL A 334 15.71 -15.93 -6.58
C VAL A 334 17.21 -15.84 -6.30
N THR A 335 17.70 -14.61 -6.08
CA THR A 335 19.06 -14.31 -5.59
C THR A 335 19.07 -14.21 -4.05
N PRO A 336 20.26 -14.19 -3.40
CA PRO A 336 20.33 -14.00 -1.95
C PRO A 336 19.62 -12.74 -1.45
N LYS A 337 19.86 -11.57 -2.08
CA LYS A 337 19.20 -10.31 -1.70
C LYS A 337 17.71 -10.32 -1.98
N GLY A 338 17.28 -10.91 -3.10
CA GLY A 338 15.87 -11.07 -3.39
C GLY A 338 15.15 -11.90 -2.34
N ARG A 339 15.76 -12.99 -1.86
CA ARG A 339 15.22 -13.79 -0.76
C ARG A 339 15.11 -12.98 0.53
N GLU A 340 16.14 -12.23 0.87
CA GLU A 340 16.15 -11.36 2.06
C GLU A 340 15.03 -10.32 2.00
N LEU A 341 14.79 -9.73 0.82
CA LEU A 341 13.71 -8.78 0.61
C LEU A 341 12.32 -9.43 0.71
N THR A 342 12.10 -10.59 0.09
CA THR A 342 10.85 -11.38 0.27
C THR A 342 10.56 -11.66 1.74
N GLU A 343 11.58 -12.07 2.51
CA GLU A 343 11.40 -12.33 3.94
C GLU A 343 11.12 -11.04 4.73
N MET A 344 11.80 -9.94 4.41
CA MET A 344 11.54 -8.63 5.01
C MET A 344 10.09 -8.19 4.79
N ILE A 345 9.56 -8.34 3.58
CA ILE A 345 8.17 -8.01 3.25
C ILE A 345 7.22 -8.82 4.13
N LYS A 346 7.41 -10.14 4.18
CA LYS A 346 6.57 -11.04 4.97
C LYS A 346 6.59 -10.70 6.46
N VAL A 347 7.78 -10.47 7.04
CA VAL A 347 7.92 -10.08 8.44
C VAL A 347 7.23 -8.75 8.72
N SER A 348 7.33 -7.78 7.82
CA SER A 348 6.63 -6.49 7.94
C SER A 348 5.11 -6.65 7.92
N GLN A 349 4.54 -7.52 7.08
CA GLN A 349 3.10 -7.81 7.04
C GLN A 349 2.62 -8.51 8.33
N GLU A 350 3.40 -9.45 8.86
CA GLU A 350 3.09 -10.15 10.11
C GLU A 350 3.13 -9.18 11.31
N ALA A 351 4.15 -8.32 11.38
CA ALA A 351 4.32 -7.34 12.45
C ALA A 351 3.16 -6.33 12.52
N THR A 352 2.62 -5.95 11.36
CA THR A 352 1.51 -5.00 11.23
C THR A 352 0.12 -5.64 11.37
N GLY A 353 0.05 -6.96 11.59
CA GLY A 353 -1.21 -7.67 11.82
C GLY A 353 -2.09 -7.79 10.57
N LEU A 354 -1.50 -7.73 9.38
CA LEU A 354 -2.24 -7.73 8.12
C LEU A 354 -2.96 -9.05 7.82
N PHE A 355 -2.52 -10.15 8.43
CA PHE A 355 -3.13 -11.47 8.29
C PHE A 355 -4.24 -11.75 9.34
N VAL A 356 -4.65 -10.77 10.13
CA VAL A 356 -5.80 -10.93 11.04
C VAL A 356 -7.06 -11.15 10.22
N GLU A 357 -7.74 -12.27 10.46
CA GLU A 357 -9.00 -12.65 9.81
C GLU A 357 -10.16 -11.74 10.26
N MET A 358 -10.93 -11.23 9.31
CA MET A 358 -12.07 -10.32 9.52
C MET A 358 -13.42 -11.02 9.28
N GLY A 359 -13.43 -12.00 8.37
CA GLY A 359 -14.62 -12.77 8.02
C GLY A 359 -14.35 -13.64 6.79
N CYS A 360 -15.38 -14.33 6.31
CA CYS A 360 -15.31 -15.17 5.13
C CYS A 360 -16.35 -14.73 4.09
N SER A 361 -15.88 -14.09 3.02
CA SER A 361 -16.76 -13.67 1.93
C SER A 361 -17.34 -14.90 1.23
N PRO A 362 -18.67 -14.97 1.04
CA PRO A 362 -19.32 -16.12 0.42
C PRO A 362 -19.01 -16.25 -1.08
N LYS A 363 -18.58 -15.16 -1.73
CA LYS A 363 -18.24 -15.08 -3.17
C LYS A 363 -17.25 -13.95 -3.43
N THR A 364 -16.66 -13.94 -4.62
CA THR A 364 -15.87 -12.80 -5.07
C THR A 364 -16.80 -11.67 -5.50
N TYR A 365 -16.53 -10.46 -5.02
CA TYR A 365 -17.16 -9.24 -5.48
C TYR A 365 -16.16 -8.44 -6.31
N PHE A 366 -16.53 -8.16 -7.55
CA PHE A 366 -15.70 -7.49 -8.53
C PHE A 366 -15.90 -5.98 -8.48
N LEU A 367 -14.80 -5.26 -8.41
CA LEU A 367 -14.76 -3.80 -8.40
C LEU A 367 -15.35 -3.19 -9.67
N SER A 368 -15.08 -3.81 -10.83
CA SER A 368 -15.45 -3.26 -12.15
C SER A 368 -16.88 -3.61 -12.60
N ASN A 369 -17.57 -4.53 -11.93
CA ASN A 369 -18.89 -4.98 -12.37
C ASN A 369 -19.95 -3.91 -12.10
N GLY A 370 -20.81 -3.68 -13.09
CA GLY A 370 -21.96 -2.76 -12.97
C GLY A 370 -22.83 -3.03 -11.74
N LEU A 371 -23.45 -1.99 -11.19
CA LEU A 371 -24.20 -2.02 -9.93
C LEU A 371 -25.36 -3.03 -9.91
N ASP A 372 -25.88 -3.42 -11.08
CA ASP A 372 -26.97 -4.39 -11.23
C ASP A 372 -26.53 -5.85 -11.07
N LYS A 373 -25.22 -6.12 -11.06
CA LYS A 373 -24.68 -7.48 -10.95
C LYS A 373 -24.66 -7.96 -9.51
N GLU A 374 -24.99 -9.23 -9.33
CA GLU A 374 -25.02 -9.87 -8.00
C GLU A 374 -23.64 -9.93 -7.34
N ASP A 375 -22.58 -9.90 -8.13
CA ASP A 375 -21.17 -9.90 -7.72
C ASP A 375 -20.52 -8.52 -7.89
N SER A 376 -21.30 -7.44 -8.02
CA SER A 376 -20.78 -6.07 -7.96
C SER A 376 -20.36 -5.71 -6.55
N LEU A 377 -19.09 -5.34 -6.36
CA LEU A 377 -18.61 -4.83 -5.08
C LEU A 377 -19.34 -3.56 -4.66
N TRP A 378 -19.48 -2.64 -5.61
CA TRP A 378 -20.15 -1.37 -5.39
C TRP A 378 -21.65 -1.52 -5.20
N GLY A 379 -22.31 -2.39 -5.97
CA GLY A 379 -23.72 -2.73 -5.77
C GLY A 379 -23.96 -3.32 -4.39
N PHE A 380 -23.13 -4.29 -3.97
CA PHE A 380 -23.22 -4.90 -2.65
C PHE A 380 -23.00 -3.89 -1.52
N TYR A 381 -21.99 -3.05 -1.64
CA TYR A 381 -21.70 -2.02 -0.64
C TYR A 381 -22.86 -1.03 -0.49
N ALA A 382 -23.33 -0.47 -1.62
CA ALA A 382 -24.35 0.57 -1.63
C ALA A 382 -25.72 0.06 -1.14
N ASP A 383 -26.14 -1.14 -1.55
CA ASP A 383 -27.47 -1.67 -1.23
C ASP A 383 -27.54 -2.47 0.06
N THR A 384 -26.42 -3.06 0.49
CA THR A 384 -26.37 -3.97 1.64
C THR A 384 -25.58 -3.36 2.80
N VAL A 385 -24.27 -3.14 2.63
CA VAL A 385 -23.38 -2.70 3.72
C VAL A 385 -23.82 -1.34 4.28
N ILE A 386 -24.05 -0.34 3.41
CA ILE A 386 -24.52 0.98 3.84
C ILE A 386 -25.89 0.90 4.50
N ARG A 387 -26.83 0.18 3.90
CA ARG A 387 -28.19 0.08 4.41
C ARG A 387 -28.23 -0.55 5.80
N GLU A 388 -27.46 -1.63 6.01
CA GLU A 388 -27.51 -2.43 7.23
C GLU A 388 -26.61 -1.89 8.34
N GLN A 389 -25.51 -1.20 8.01
CA GLN A 389 -24.58 -0.71 9.02
C GLN A 389 -24.71 0.80 9.28
N LEU A 390 -24.91 1.62 8.23
CA LEU A 390 -25.04 3.07 8.39
C LEU A 390 -26.49 3.50 8.66
N PHE A 391 -27.46 2.81 8.04
CA PHE A 391 -28.87 3.19 8.10
C PHE A 391 -29.77 2.19 8.87
N SER A 392 -29.16 1.32 9.69
CA SER A 392 -29.81 0.24 10.46
C SER A 392 -31.04 0.68 11.28
N GLU A 393 -31.02 1.90 11.83
CA GLU A 393 -32.12 2.48 12.62
C GLU A 393 -33.34 2.95 11.79
N GLN A 394 -33.51 2.48 10.56
CA GLN A 394 -34.73 2.71 9.76
C GLN A 394 -35.92 1.92 10.34
N GLY A 395 -36.36 2.34 11.53
CA GLY A 395 -37.66 2.03 12.09
C GLY A 395 -38.76 2.69 11.26
N ARG A 396 -39.76 1.90 10.87
CA ARG A 396 -41.01 2.32 10.25
C ARG A 396 -41.56 3.60 10.92
N GLY A 397 -41.36 4.79 10.32
CA GLY A 397 -41.96 6.02 10.86
C GLY A 397 -41.37 7.38 10.45
N PHE A 398 -40.17 7.46 9.86
CA PHE A 398 -39.57 8.75 9.49
C PHE A 398 -40.00 9.22 8.09
N SER A 399 -40.34 10.51 7.95
CA SER A 399 -40.68 11.14 6.66
C SER A 399 -39.47 11.37 5.75
N THR A 400 -38.26 11.30 6.31
CA THR A 400 -37.00 11.62 5.64
C THR A 400 -36.19 10.35 5.40
N GLN A 401 -35.82 10.11 4.14
CA GLN A 401 -34.99 8.98 3.72
C GLN A 401 -33.49 9.34 3.86
N LYS A 402 -32.59 8.37 3.87
CA LYS A 402 -31.13 8.60 3.96
C LYS A 402 -30.44 8.04 2.71
N LEU A 403 -29.42 8.74 2.22
CA LEU A 403 -28.59 8.30 1.09
C LEU A 403 -27.13 8.63 1.40
N LEU A 404 -26.23 7.73 1.03
CA LEU A 404 -24.81 8.01 0.85
C LEU A 404 -24.53 8.19 -0.64
N ILE A 405 -23.74 9.20 -1.00
CA ILE A 405 -23.18 9.39 -2.35
C ILE A 405 -21.64 9.41 -2.25
N GLN A 406 -20.95 8.71 -3.15
CA GLN A 406 -19.49 8.78 -3.27
C GLN A 406 -18.99 8.35 -4.66
N ASN A 407 -17.78 8.75 -5.01
CA ASN A 407 -17.12 8.35 -6.25
C ASN A 407 -16.64 6.88 -6.19
N PRO A 408 -16.63 6.14 -7.31
CA PRO A 408 -16.21 4.73 -7.35
C PRO A 408 -14.71 4.52 -7.12
N GLY A 409 -13.90 5.60 -7.15
CA GLY A 409 -12.45 5.56 -6.93
C GLY A 409 -12.04 5.29 -5.48
N GLY A 410 -12.98 5.33 -4.53
CA GLY A 410 -12.75 4.99 -3.12
C GLY A 410 -12.43 3.51 -2.87
N PHE A 411 -12.78 2.62 -3.79
CA PHE A 411 -12.38 1.21 -3.77
C PHE A 411 -11.37 0.91 -4.89
N ARG A 412 -10.35 0.11 -4.57
CA ARG A 412 -9.16 -0.07 -5.43
C ARG A 412 -8.91 -1.51 -5.86
N TYR A 413 -9.56 -2.48 -5.22
CA TYR A 413 -9.33 -3.90 -5.50
C TYR A 413 -10.60 -4.75 -5.34
N ASN A 414 -10.59 -5.95 -5.92
CA ASN A 414 -11.68 -6.91 -5.75
C ASN A 414 -11.67 -7.46 -4.31
N LEU A 415 -12.85 -7.87 -3.85
CA LEU A 415 -12.99 -8.60 -2.58
C LEU A 415 -13.22 -10.08 -2.90
N PHE A 416 -12.21 -10.92 -2.66
CA PHE A 416 -12.24 -12.32 -3.08
C PHE A 416 -13.07 -13.21 -2.15
N GLN A 417 -13.59 -14.31 -2.72
CA GLN A 417 -14.24 -15.38 -1.95
C GLN A 417 -13.26 -16.02 -0.97
N GLY A 418 -13.76 -16.40 0.21
CA GLY A 418 -12.99 -17.09 1.25
C GLY A 418 -12.61 -16.16 2.40
N VAL A 419 -11.55 -16.52 3.11
CA VAL A 419 -11.06 -15.73 4.26
C VAL A 419 -10.64 -14.34 3.79
N VAL A 420 -11.25 -13.32 4.38
CA VAL A 420 -10.89 -11.91 4.22
C VAL A 420 -10.08 -11.51 5.44
N ASN A 421 -8.86 -11.04 5.24
CA ASN A 421 -8.02 -10.48 6.30
C ASN A 421 -7.96 -8.95 6.24
N VAL A 422 -7.27 -8.34 7.22
CA VAL A 422 -7.06 -6.89 7.27
C VAL A 422 -6.41 -6.35 5.99
N ASN A 423 -5.42 -7.05 5.43
CA ASN A 423 -4.79 -6.63 4.17
C ASN A 423 -5.80 -6.58 3.03
N ASP A 424 -6.69 -7.57 2.92
CA ASP A 424 -7.70 -7.63 1.86
C ASP A 424 -8.66 -6.45 1.95
N LEU A 425 -9.12 -6.12 3.17
CA LEU A 425 -10.01 -4.98 3.40
C LEU A 425 -9.31 -3.65 3.07
N VAL A 426 -8.08 -3.45 3.52
CA VAL A 426 -7.31 -2.23 3.23
C VAL A 426 -6.95 -2.15 1.75
N SER A 427 -6.63 -3.27 1.10
CA SER A 427 -6.31 -3.25 -0.34
C SER A 427 -7.54 -2.93 -1.19
N MET A 428 -8.72 -3.39 -0.75
CA MET A 428 -10.00 -3.04 -1.36
C MET A 428 -10.40 -1.58 -1.08
N SER A 429 -10.21 -1.07 0.14
CA SER A 429 -10.61 0.27 0.60
C SER A 429 -9.48 0.97 1.39
N PRO A 430 -8.44 1.49 0.70
CA PRO A 430 -7.22 1.96 1.35
C PRO A 430 -7.35 3.33 2.05
N TYR A 431 -8.27 4.18 1.61
CA TYR A 431 -8.40 5.54 2.15
C TYR A 431 -9.11 5.58 3.50
N ASN A 432 -9.93 4.56 3.80
CA ASN A 432 -10.70 4.45 5.04
C ASN A 432 -11.47 5.75 5.38
N ASP A 433 -12.13 6.34 4.39
CA ASP A 433 -12.71 7.67 4.51
C ASP A 433 -13.75 7.75 5.64
N THR A 434 -13.71 8.85 6.38
CA THR A 434 -14.73 9.17 7.38
C THR A 434 -16.05 9.49 6.67
N ILE A 435 -17.17 9.04 7.24
CA ILE A 435 -18.50 9.36 6.71
C ILE A 435 -18.93 10.73 7.24
N TYR A 436 -19.39 11.62 6.36
CA TYR A 436 -19.92 12.93 6.68
C TYR A 436 -21.42 12.98 6.44
N LYS A 437 -22.13 13.65 7.33
CA LYS A 437 -23.48 14.14 7.08
C LYS A 437 -23.39 15.50 6.40
N ILE A 438 -23.91 15.61 5.18
CA ILE A 438 -23.87 16.83 4.37
C ILE A 438 -25.04 17.75 4.73
N GLY A 439 -26.25 17.21 4.72
CA GLY A 439 -27.45 18.02 4.90
C GLY A 439 -28.73 17.21 5.04
N THR A 440 -29.80 17.89 5.43
CA THR A 440 -31.15 17.30 5.59
C THR A 440 -32.20 18.09 4.84
N GLY A 441 -33.34 17.45 4.58
CA GLY A 441 -34.47 18.09 3.91
C GLY A 441 -34.18 18.42 2.45
N ILE A 442 -33.31 17.64 1.79
CA ILE A 442 -33.00 17.78 0.38
C ILE A 442 -34.08 17.04 -0.40
N LYS A 443 -34.78 17.72 -1.32
CA LYS A 443 -35.81 17.06 -2.12
C LYS A 443 -35.16 16.20 -3.19
N GLY A 444 -35.71 15.02 -3.46
CA GLY A 444 -35.17 14.13 -4.49
C GLY A 444 -35.04 14.79 -5.87
N SER A 445 -35.93 15.74 -6.21
CA SER A 445 -35.80 16.53 -7.43
C SER A 445 -34.57 17.45 -7.45
N GLU A 446 -34.21 18.05 -6.31
CA GLU A 446 -33.02 18.91 -6.18
C GLU A 446 -31.75 18.06 -6.26
N PHE A 447 -31.76 16.88 -5.62
CA PHE A 447 -30.65 15.93 -5.71
C PHE A 447 -30.40 15.48 -7.16
N ILE A 448 -31.46 15.13 -7.89
CA ILE A 448 -31.35 14.70 -9.30
C ILE A 448 -30.91 15.85 -10.20
N GLU A 449 -31.28 17.09 -9.87
CA GLU A 449 -30.81 18.27 -10.59
C GLU A 449 -29.31 18.53 -10.36
N ALA A 450 -28.81 18.27 -9.15
CA ALA A 450 -27.40 18.44 -8.80
C ALA A 450 -26.48 17.35 -9.40
N PHE A 451 -26.92 16.09 -9.40
CA PHE A 451 -26.05 14.94 -9.73
C PHE A 451 -26.51 14.12 -10.95
N GLY A 452 -27.64 14.48 -11.56
CA GLY A 452 -28.28 13.65 -12.58
C GLY A 452 -29.12 12.52 -11.98
N GLU A 453 -29.67 11.68 -12.86
CA GLU A 453 -30.41 10.48 -12.42
C GLU A 453 -29.42 9.48 -11.80
N PRO A 454 -29.59 9.09 -10.52
CA PRO A 454 -28.61 8.29 -9.79
C PRO A 454 -28.33 6.95 -10.43
N ASN A 455 -27.08 6.50 -10.31
CA ASN A 455 -26.64 5.17 -10.72
C ASN A 455 -26.85 4.83 -12.20
N LEU A 456 -27.09 5.84 -13.05
CA LEU A 456 -27.06 5.68 -14.50
C LEU A 456 -25.62 5.89 -14.99
N VAL A 457 -25.16 4.98 -15.85
CA VAL A 457 -23.91 5.17 -16.61
C VAL A 457 -24.22 6.08 -17.79
N GLY A 458 -23.85 7.35 -17.68
CA GLY A 458 -24.01 8.35 -18.73
C GLY A 458 -23.08 8.10 -19.92
N ALA A 459 -23.46 8.63 -21.10
CA ALA A 459 -22.61 8.56 -22.30
C ALA A 459 -21.26 9.29 -22.14
N ASN A 460 -21.16 10.20 -21.16
CA ASN A 460 -19.95 10.94 -20.82
C ASN A 460 -19.31 10.46 -19.50
N ASP A 461 -19.87 9.45 -18.83
CA ASP A 461 -19.25 8.82 -17.65
C ASP A 461 -18.14 7.87 -18.13
N HIS A 462 -17.14 8.43 -18.79
CA HIS A 462 -15.91 7.71 -19.08
C HIS A 462 -15.02 7.78 -17.87
N ASN A 463 -15.29 6.92 -16.89
CA ASN A 463 -14.26 6.52 -15.96
C ASN A 463 -13.37 5.49 -16.70
N PRO A 464 -12.12 5.83 -17.07
CA PRO A 464 -11.25 4.91 -17.81
C PRO A 464 -10.91 3.63 -17.01
N PHE A 465 -11.19 3.62 -15.71
CA PHE A 465 -10.98 2.49 -14.82
C PHE A 465 -12.23 1.62 -14.62
N HIS A 466 -13.44 2.17 -14.81
CA HIS A 466 -14.72 1.52 -14.47
C HIS A 466 -15.83 1.87 -15.45
N SER A 467 -15.78 1.31 -16.66
CA SER A 467 -16.73 1.63 -17.74
C SER A 467 -18.19 1.20 -17.47
N GLU A 468 -18.43 0.34 -16.48
CA GLU A 468 -19.78 -0.11 -16.08
C GLU A 468 -20.32 0.61 -14.83
N LEU A 469 -19.57 1.56 -14.25
CA LEU A 469 -19.98 2.29 -13.06
C LEU A 469 -20.28 3.77 -13.39
N PRO A 470 -21.23 4.39 -12.67
CA PRO A 470 -21.49 5.82 -12.78
C PRO A 470 -20.32 6.62 -12.19
N SER A 471 -20.23 7.91 -12.54
CA SER A 471 -19.26 8.85 -11.95
C SER A 471 -19.44 9.05 -10.44
N MET A 472 -20.69 8.96 -9.96
CA MET A 472 -21.03 8.93 -8.53
C MET A 472 -22.02 7.80 -8.26
N ILE A 473 -21.77 7.05 -7.18
CA ILE A 473 -22.61 5.95 -6.73
C ILE A 473 -23.45 6.44 -5.56
N VAL A 474 -24.76 6.17 -5.62
CA VAL A 474 -25.73 6.55 -4.59
C VAL A 474 -26.34 5.29 -3.97
N SER A 475 -26.38 5.21 -2.64
CA SER A 475 -27.05 4.10 -1.95
C SER A 475 -28.57 4.20 -2.09
N GLY A 476 -29.24 3.19 -2.63
CA GLY A 476 -30.70 3.16 -2.74
C GLY A 476 -31.30 4.00 -3.87
N ILE A 477 -32.62 4.19 -3.83
CA ILE A 477 -33.40 4.81 -4.91
C ILE A 477 -33.83 6.24 -4.53
N VAL A 478 -33.60 7.19 -5.44
CA VAL A 478 -34.00 8.60 -5.25
C VAL A 478 -35.35 8.87 -5.92
N GLU A 479 -36.36 9.17 -5.10
CA GLU A 479 -37.70 9.56 -5.53
C GLU A 479 -37.85 11.09 -5.49
N LYS A 480 -38.27 11.68 -6.62
CA LYS A 480 -38.39 13.14 -6.81
C LYS A 480 -39.19 13.89 -5.73
N ASN A 481 -40.15 13.22 -5.10
CA ASN A 481 -41.09 13.84 -4.15
C ASN A 481 -40.75 13.54 -2.67
N LYS A 482 -39.64 12.88 -2.39
CA LYS A 482 -39.19 12.56 -1.02
C LYS A 482 -38.13 13.55 -0.54
N LEU A 483 -37.98 13.65 0.76
CA LEU A 483 -36.92 14.41 1.41
C LEU A 483 -35.83 13.45 1.90
N TYR A 484 -34.59 13.90 1.80
CA TYR A 484 -33.40 13.11 2.09
C TYR A 484 -32.49 13.80 3.10
N GLU A 485 -31.85 12.97 3.94
CA GLU A 485 -30.57 13.28 4.57
C GLU A 485 -29.47 12.69 3.70
N VAL A 486 -28.53 13.53 3.26
CA VAL A 486 -27.45 13.14 2.37
C VAL A 486 -26.15 13.03 3.15
N TYR A 487 -25.45 11.93 2.91
CA TYR A 487 -24.16 11.60 3.47
C TYR A 487 -23.15 11.41 2.33
N SER A 488 -21.87 11.63 2.63
CA SER A 488 -20.75 11.45 1.70
C SER A 488 -19.52 10.96 2.45
N VAL A 489 -18.48 10.56 1.73
CA VAL A 489 -17.16 10.30 2.30
C VAL A 489 -16.32 11.58 2.41
N ASP A 490 -15.28 11.56 3.25
CA ASP A 490 -14.33 12.67 3.49
C ASP A 490 -13.79 13.27 2.18
N PHE A 491 -13.43 12.42 1.22
CA PHE A 491 -12.92 12.86 -0.08
C PHE A 491 -13.94 13.67 -0.90
N ASP A 492 -15.22 13.28 -0.88
CA ASP A 492 -16.26 13.85 -1.75
C ASP A 492 -17.11 14.94 -1.06
N GLN A 493 -17.00 15.10 0.26
CA GLN A 493 -17.96 15.90 1.05
C GLN A 493 -18.06 17.36 0.60
N GLU A 494 -16.95 18.00 0.23
CA GLU A 494 -16.95 19.39 -0.23
C GLU A 494 -17.59 19.54 -1.62
N TYR A 495 -17.29 18.60 -2.52
CA TYR A 495 -17.90 18.57 -3.85
C TYR A 495 -19.41 18.36 -3.76
N VAL A 496 -19.86 17.38 -2.98
CA VAL A 496 -21.27 17.07 -2.79
C VAL A 496 -22.02 18.24 -2.14
N ALA A 497 -21.42 18.88 -1.13
CA ALA A 497 -21.97 20.09 -0.54
C ALA A 497 -22.14 21.18 -1.61
N THR A 498 -21.06 21.54 -2.31
CA THR A 498 -21.05 22.61 -3.32
C THR A 498 -22.10 22.41 -4.42
N GLN A 499 -22.26 21.18 -4.92
CA GLN A 499 -23.29 20.87 -5.92
C GLN A 499 -24.71 21.11 -5.37
N LEU A 500 -24.99 20.65 -4.15
CA LEU A 500 -26.29 20.87 -3.50
C LEU A 500 -26.56 22.35 -3.18
N GLU A 501 -25.54 23.11 -2.77
CA GLU A 501 -25.67 24.56 -2.53
C GLU A 501 -26.06 25.29 -3.81
N SER A 502 -25.49 24.89 -4.95
CA SER A 502 -25.76 25.51 -6.25
C SER A 502 -27.22 25.38 -6.72
N ILE A 503 -27.92 24.33 -6.28
CA ILE A 503 -29.31 24.05 -6.65
C ILE A 503 -30.30 24.55 -5.60
N THR A 504 -29.96 24.40 -4.32
CA THR A 504 -30.91 24.67 -3.22
C THR A 504 -30.84 26.10 -2.69
N GLU A 505 -29.81 26.87 -3.06
CA GLU A 505 -29.49 28.19 -2.49
C GLU A 505 -29.34 28.16 -0.95
N ARG A 506 -29.01 27.00 -0.39
CA ARG A 506 -28.74 26.79 1.03
C ARG A 506 -27.26 26.54 1.22
N THR A 507 -26.70 26.97 2.35
CA THR A 507 -25.34 26.57 2.76
C THR A 507 -25.39 25.26 3.53
N PHE A 508 -24.49 24.33 3.20
CA PHE A 508 -24.29 23.07 3.91
C PHE A 508 -22.94 23.09 4.62
N LEU A 509 -22.92 22.66 5.87
CA LEU A 509 -21.70 22.49 6.65
C LEU A 509 -21.55 21.01 6.97
N PRO A 510 -20.79 20.26 6.16
CA PRO A 510 -20.57 18.84 6.37
C PRO A 510 -20.02 18.57 7.77
N THR A 511 -20.61 17.60 8.46
CA THR A 511 -20.19 17.19 9.81
C THR A 511 -19.75 15.73 9.81
N PRO A 512 -18.56 15.40 10.32
CA PRO A 512 -18.08 14.02 10.36
C PRO A 512 -18.91 13.19 11.35
N MET A 513 -19.15 11.93 11.01
CA MET A 513 -19.72 10.94 11.92
C MET A 513 -18.60 10.30 12.73
N GLU A 514 -18.60 10.56 14.04
CA GLU A 514 -17.55 10.08 14.93
C GLU A 514 -17.42 8.56 14.91
N GLY A 515 -16.22 8.06 14.61
CA GLY A 515 -15.90 6.64 14.59
C GLY A 515 -16.48 5.86 13.42
N ILE A 516 -17.13 6.50 12.44
CA ILE A 516 -17.68 5.83 11.26
C ILE A 516 -16.86 6.17 10.02
N THR A 517 -16.25 5.14 9.47
CA THR A 517 -15.48 5.14 8.23
C THR A 517 -15.90 4.01 7.30
N THR A 518 -15.47 4.05 6.04
CA THR A 518 -15.72 2.97 5.07
C THR A 518 -15.28 1.60 5.59
N ASN A 519 -14.09 1.49 6.22
CA ASN A 519 -13.61 0.20 6.73
C ASN A 519 -14.35 -0.23 7.99
N THR A 520 -14.79 0.70 8.86
CA THR A 520 -15.59 0.31 10.03
C THR A 520 -16.95 -0.26 9.63
N LEU A 521 -17.57 0.27 8.56
CA LEU A 521 -18.83 -0.26 8.03
C LEU A 521 -18.63 -1.67 7.46
N TRP A 522 -17.57 -1.88 6.69
CA TRP A 522 -17.22 -3.21 6.20
C TRP A 522 -16.91 -4.18 7.34
N ASN A 523 -16.09 -3.77 8.31
CA ASN A 523 -15.74 -4.62 9.44
C ASN A 523 -16.99 -5.05 10.22
N ALA A 524 -17.86 -4.09 10.59
CA ALA A 524 -19.09 -4.39 11.30
C ALA A 524 -19.99 -5.37 10.51
N TYR A 525 -20.12 -5.16 9.20
CA TYR A 525 -20.87 -6.06 8.34
C TYR A 525 -20.29 -7.48 8.31
N MET A 526 -18.96 -7.61 8.14
CA MET A 526 -18.28 -8.91 8.08
C MET A 526 -18.36 -9.65 9.42
N GLU A 527 -18.13 -8.95 10.54
CA GLU A 527 -18.25 -9.52 11.89
C GLU A 527 -19.66 -10.07 12.16
N GLU A 528 -20.69 -9.38 11.70
CA GLU A 528 -22.09 -9.78 11.89
C GLU A 528 -22.54 -10.90 10.93
N ASN A 529 -22.14 -10.84 9.65
CA ASN A 529 -22.76 -11.64 8.60
C ASN A 529 -21.85 -12.71 7.97
N TRP A 530 -20.53 -12.56 8.06
CA TRP A 530 -19.56 -13.39 7.33
C TRP A 530 -18.68 -14.21 8.27
N SER A 531 -19.29 -14.99 9.17
CA SER A 531 -18.54 -15.89 10.04
C SER A 531 -17.84 -17.00 9.24
N CYS A 532 -16.51 -17.14 9.39
CA CYS A 532 -15.72 -18.20 8.75
C CYS A 532 -16.05 -19.62 9.22
N ASN A 533 -16.58 -19.73 10.44
CA ASN A 533 -17.12 -20.97 10.97
C ASN A 533 -18.62 -20.78 11.10
N PRO A 534 -19.42 -21.07 10.06
CA PRO A 534 -20.87 -21.00 10.21
C PRO A 534 -21.24 -21.91 11.36
N LYS A 535 -21.75 -21.33 12.46
CA LYS A 535 -22.37 -22.12 13.52
C LYS A 535 -23.42 -22.97 12.81
N GLU A 536 -23.33 -24.30 12.92
CA GLU A 536 -24.44 -25.16 12.49
C GLU A 536 -25.69 -24.63 13.19
N ASP A 537 -26.57 -24.01 12.42
CA ASP A 537 -27.88 -23.55 12.89
C ASP A 537 -28.78 -24.77 13.05
N THR A 538 -28.38 -25.66 13.95
CA THR A 538 -29.33 -26.51 14.63
C THR A 538 -30.00 -25.57 15.62
N GLY A 539 -31.28 -25.26 15.43
CA GLY A 539 -32.08 -24.37 16.30
C GLY A 539 -32.16 -24.76 17.79
N TRP A 540 -31.27 -25.64 18.25
CA TRP A 540 -30.96 -26.04 19.60
C TRP A 540 -29.88 -25.18 20.28
N GLY A 541 -29.05 -24.44 19.54
CA GLY A 541 -27.96 -23.64 20.10
C GLY A 541 -28.43 -22.58 21.12
N ALA A 542 -29.46 -21.81 20.76
CA ALA A 542 -30.08 -20.82 21.66
C ALA A 542 -30.81 -21.46 22.85
N ILE A 543 -31.30 -22.69 22.67
CA ILE A 543 -31.97 -23.47 23.74
C ILE A 543 -30.93 -23.99 24.73
N LEU A 544 -29.76 -24.43 24.25
CA LEU A 544 -28.67 -24.92 25.09
C LEU A 544 -27.99 -23.79 25.88
N GLU A 545 -27.75 -22.62 25.28
CA GLU A 545 -27.27 -21.43 26.02
C GLU A 545 -28.27 -21.01 27.11
N PHE A 546 -29.57 -21.02 26.82
CA PHE A 546 -30.63 -20.76 27.80
C PHE A 546 -30.66 -21.80 28.94
N PHE A 547 -30.35 -23.08 28.67
CA PHE A 547 -30.30 -24.12 29.70
C PHE A 547 -28.98 -24.15 30.48
N GLU A 548 -27.85 -23.72 29.90
CA GLU A 548 -26.57 -23.59 30.61
C GLU A 548 -26.63 -22.49 31.68
N GLU A 549 -27.17 -21.32 31.36
CA GLU A 549 -27.38 -20.25 32.36
C GLU A 549 -28.30 -20.71 33.51
N PHE A 550 -29.35 -21.47 33.21
CA PHE A 550 -30.25 -22.03 34.21
C PHE A 550 -29.58 -23.09 35.12
N THR A 551 -28.58 -23.80 34.60
CA THR A 551 -27.86 -24.83 35.34
C THR A 551 -26.81 -24.19 36.25
N VAL A 552 -26.11 -23.16 35.77
CA VAL A 552 -25.14 -22.38 36.56
C VAL A 552 -25.83 -21.67 37.73
N MET A 553 -26.99 -21.04 37.53
CA MET A 553 -27.74 -20.41 38.63
C MET A 553 -28.22 -21.42 39.68
N LYS A 554 -28.60 -22.64 39.29
CA LYS A 554 -28.98 -23.70 40.25
C LYS A 554 -27.77 -24.21 41.04
N ILE A 555 -26.59 -24.32 40.41
CA ILE A 555 -25.35 -24.72 41.08
C ILE A 555 -24.92 -23.64 42.08
N ILE A 556 -24.98 -22.35 41.70
CA ILE A 556 -24.68 -21.23 42.59
C ILE A 556 -25.65 -21.20 43.78
N ALA A 557 -26.95 -21.37 43.53
CA ALA A 557 -27.96 -21.42 44.59
C ALA A 557 -27.74 -22.61 45.54
N PHE A 558 -27.35 -23.78 45.02
CA PHE A 558 -27.03 -24.96 45.83
C PHE A 558 -25.78 -24.73 46.70
N LEU A 559 -24.71 -24.16 46.13
CA LEU A 559 -23.47 -23.86 46.85
C LEU A 559 -23.71 -22.83 47.98
N LEU A 560 -24.47 -21.76 47.70
CA LEU A 560 -24.84 -20.77 48.72
C LEU A 560 -25.67 -21.40 49.84
N SER A 561 -26.64 -22.25 49.49
CA SER A 561 -27.46 -22.98 50.47
C SER A 561 -26.62 -23.90 51.35
N PHE A 562 -25.65 -24.60 50.75
CA PHE A 562 -24.75 -25.51 51.46
C PHE A 562 -23.80 -24.76 52.41
N MET A 563 -23.26 -23.60 52.01
CA MET A 563 -22.43 -22.77 52.89
C MET A 563 -23.22 -22.22 54.09
N VAL A 564 -24.49 -21.83 53.89
CA VAL A 564 -25.37 -21.40 54.99
C VAL A 564 -25.60 -22.55 55.98
N VAL A 565 -25.87 -23.76 55.50
CA VAL A 565 -26.07 -24.94 56.37
C VAL A 565 -24.80 -25.28 57.15
N LEU A 566 -23.62 -25.21 56.51
CA LEU A 566 -22.34 -25.43 57.20
C LEU A 566 -22.06 -24.36 58.26
N PHE A 567 -22.32 -23.09 57.95
CA PHE A 567 -22.11 -21.98 58.89
C PHE A 567 -23.01 -22.11 60.13
N PHE A 568 -24.30 -22.40 59.93
CA PHE A 568 -25.22 -22.59 61.06
C PHE A 568 -25.03 -23.92 61.79
N GLY A 569 -24.61 -24.99 61.09
CA GLY A 569 -24.26 -26.27 61.69
C GLY A 569 -23.01 -26.18 62.58
N TRP A 570 -21.99 -25.44 62.14
CA TRP A 570 -20.78 -25.18 62.92
C TRP A 570 -21.08 -24.35 64.17
N MET A 571 -21.94 -23.33 64.06
CA MET A 571 -22.40 -22.56 65.23
C MET A 571 -23.20 -23.41 66.24
N PHE A 572 -23.90 -24.46 65.81
CA PHE A 572 -24.62 -25.37 66.71
C PHE A 572 -23.70 -26.37 67.40
N LEU A 573 -22.64 -26.85 66.73
CA LEU A 573 -21.66 -27.79 67.27
C LEU A 573 -20.70 -27.14 68.27
N CYS A 574 -20.38 -25.84 68.12
CA CYS A 574 -19.46 -25.14 69.02
C CYS A 574 -20.12 -24.56 70.29
N ARG A 575 -21.42 -24.78 70.53
CA ARG A 575 -22.13 -24.25 71.72
C ARG A 575 -22.23 -25.22 72.91
N ASN A 576 -21.75 -26.46 72.79
CA ASN A 576 -21.90 -27.51 73.81
C ASN A 576 -20.58 -28.21 74.22
N VAL A 577 -19.51 -27.45 74.49
CA VAL A 577 -18.35 -28.02 75.19
C VAL A 577 -17.92 -27.09 76.32
N GLN A 578 -18.26 -27.46 77.55
CA GLN A 578 -17.70 -26.94 78.80
C GLN A 578 -16.69 -27.96 79.37
N PRO A 579 -15.67 -27.52 80.13
CA PRO A 579 -14.46 -28.29 80.37
C PRO A 579 -14.53 -29.14 81.65
N THR A 580 -13.95 -30.33 81.64
CA THR A 580 -13.63 -31.08 82.88
C THR A 580 -12.23 -31.69 82.83
N GLN A 581 -11.39 -31.26 83.77
CA GLN A 581 -10.07 -31.80 84.10
C GLN A 581 -10.15 -33.22 84.70
N LYS A 582 -9.15 -34.07 84.41
CA LYS A 582 -8.32 -34.76 85.43
C LYS A 582 -7.11 -35.50 84.82
N PHE A 583 -5.93 -35.04 85.26
CA PHE A 583 -4.69 -35.73 85.63
C PHE A 583 -4.30 -37.11 85.06
N GLY A 584 -3.08 -37.14 84.52
CA GLY A 584 -2.13 -38.26 84.56
C GLY A 584 -0.72 -37.74 84.29
N THR A 585 0.15 -37.77 85.31
CA THR A 585 1.58 -37.39 85.30
C THR A 585 2.50 -38.58 85.01
N ILE A 586 3.80 -38.29 84.80
CA ILE A 586 5.03 -39.13 84.77
C ILE A 586 5.54 -39.32 83.32
N ASP A 587 6.77 -38.98 82.90
CA ASP A 587 8.02 -38.53 83.55
C ASP A 587 8.91 -37.75 82.57
N ALA A 588 9.92 -37.08 83.14
CA ALA A 588 10.89 -36.17 82.55
C ALA A 588 12.04 -36.83 81.75
N ALA A 589 12.62 -36.06 80.82
CA ALA A 589 14.07 -35.98 80.55
C ALA A 589 14.39 -34.74 79.67
N ASP A 590 15.15 -33.79 80.24
CA ASP A 590 16.38 -33.11 79.73
C ASP A 590 16.51 -32.78 78.23
N ASP A 591 17.12 -31.70 77.76
CA ASP A 591 17.65 -30.44 78.31
C ASP A 591 18.09 -29.59 77.09
N ASP A 592 18.29 -28.29 77.32
CA ASP A 592 19.21 -27.36 76.63
C ASP A 592 18.85 -26.61 75.33
N LEU A 593 18.45 -25.33 75.56
CA LEU A 593 19.18 -24.07 75.28
C LEU A 593 19.50 -23.59 73.84
N SER A 594 18.89 -22.44 73.48
CA SER A 594 19.48 -21.16 72.98
C SER A 594 18.33 -20.31 72.38
N TYR A 595 17.94 -19.07 72.76
CA TYR A 595 18.54 -17.81 73.23
C TYR A 595 19.29 -17.01 72.14
N PHE A 596 18.62 -16.15 71.36
CA PHE A 596 18.48 -14.69 71.58
C PHE A 596 17.79 -14.01 70.38
N ASP A 597 16.99 -12.99 70.71
CA ASP A 597 16.28 -12.02 69.87
C ASP A 597 16.97 -10.65 70.02
N GLU A 598 16.90 -9.76 69.02
CA GLU A 598 16.82 -8.30 69.23
C GLU A 598 16.63 -7.50 67.91
N SER A 599 15.42 -6.92 67.78
CA SER A 599 15.05 -5.53 67.48
C SER A 599 15.77 -4.66 66.43
N GLY A 600 14.95 -3.91 65.66
CA GLY A 600 15.30 -2.64 65.03
C GLY A 600 14.09 -1.93 64.40
N MET A 601 13.54 -0.90 65.06
CA MET A 601 12.54 0.05 64.54
C MET A 601 13.21 1.25 63.84
N GLY A 602 12.51 1.90 62.91
CA GLY A 602 12.81 3.25 62.41
C GLY A 602 11.66 3.84 61.57
N GLU A 603 11.15 5.00 62.00
CA GLU A 603 10.05 5.83 61.46
C GLU A 603 10.50 6.87 60.39
N PHE A 604 9.51 7.66 59.91
CA PHE A 604 9.47 8.94 59.13
C PHE A 604 9.25 8.77 57.61
N SER A 605 8.40 9.52 56.89
CA SER A 605 7.50 10.70 57.10
C SER A 605 6.48 10.80 55.92
N GLU A 606 5.20 11.17 56.11
CA GLU A 606 4.46 12.42 55.70
C GLU A 606 4.89 13.05 54.33
N GLU A 607 4.04 13.47 53.37
CA GLU A 607 2.78 14.29 53.34
C GLU A 607 1.92 13.91 52.09
N GLU A 608 0.59 13.79 52.22
CA GLU A 608 -0.51 14.71 51.79
C GLU A 608 -0.56 15.14 50.29
N ASP A 609 -1.65 14.75 49.61
CA ASP A 609 -2.43 15.67 48.78
C ASP A 609 -3.87 15.14 48.56
N VAL A 610 -4.84 16.04 48.73
CA VAL A 610 -6.30 15.83 48.70
C VAL A 610 -6.88 16.57 47.51
N PHE A 611 -7.79 15.94 46.74
CA PHE A 611 -8.91 16.61 46.01
C PHE A 611 -9.96 15.56 45.53
N PRO A 612 -11.21 15.94 45.17
CA PRO A 612 -12.40 15.42 45.84
C PRO A 612 -13.30 14.47 45.00
N ILE A 613 -14.31 13.95 45.71
CA ILE A 613 -15.32 12.94 45.36
C ILE A 613 -16.39 13.46 44.37
N GLY A 614 -16.84 12.60 43.44
CA GLY A 614 -18.12 12.81 42.72
C GLY A 614 -18.53 11.78 41.64
N SER A 615 -19.01 10.58 42.05
CA SER A 615 -20.14 9.80 41.45
C SER A 615 -19.98 9.09 40.06
N PRO A 616 -20.80 8.05 39.76
CA PRO A 616 -20.32 6.73 39.31
C PRO A 616 -20.37 6.50 37.77
N PRO A 617 -19.64 5.50 37.22
CA PRO A 617 -19.72 5.16 35.81
C PRO A 617 -20.96 4.33 35.48
N GLN A 618 -21.72 4.79 34.49
CA GLN A 618 -22.62 3.96 33.70
C GLN A 618 -21.80 2.94 32.90
N GLN A 619 -22.24 1.69 32.94
CA GLN A 619 -21.67 0.58 32.18
C GLN A 619 -21.74 0.88 30.68
N SER A 620 -20.59 1.14 30.05
CA SER A 620 -20.43 0.97 28.61
C SER A 620 -20.01 -0.48 28.32
N LEU A 621 -20.72 -1.08 27.37
CA LEU A 621 -20.43 -2.39 26.81
C LEU A 621 -19.04 -2.36 26.19
N ARG A 622 -18.07 -3.02 26.82
CA ARG A 622 -16.79 -3.37 26.17
C ARG A 622 -17.06 -4.52 25.20
N GLY A 623 -17.35 -4.20 23.95
CA GLY A 623 -17.00 -5.05 22.84
C GLY A 623 -15.55 -4.76 22.49
N ASN A 624 -14.65 -5.70 22.71
CA ASN A 624 -13.29 -5.62 22.18
C ASN A 624 -13.40 -5.80 20.66
N SER A 625 -13.33 -4.70 19.90
CA SER A 625 -13.23 -4.77 18.43
C SER A 625 -11.80 -5.08 18.00
N TYR A 626 -11.65 -5.86 16.93
CA TYR A 626 -10.36 -6.23 16.34
C TYR A 626 -9.52 -5.02 15.90
N GLN A 627 -10.17 -3.89 15.62
CA GLN A 627 -9.54 -2.59 15.35
C GLN A 627 -8.72 -2.08 16.53
N SER A 628 -9.09 -2.42 17.77
CA SER A 628 -8.29 -2.04 18.94
C SER A 628 -6.93 -2.73 18.94
N ILE A 629 -6.81 -3.96 18.41
CA ILE A 629 -5.54 -4.68 18.31
C ILE A 629 -4.67 -4.11 17.18
N TYR A 630 -5.25 -3.76 16.03
CA TYR A 630 -4.50 -3.10 14.94
C TYR A 630 -4.00 -1.70 15.35
N GLN A 631 -4.88 -0.88 15.93
CA GLN A 631 -4.51 0.45 16.42
C GLN A 631 -3.57 0.39 17.63
N GLN A 632 -3.73 -0.59 18.51
CA GLN A 632 -2.81 -0.84 19.62
C GLN A 632 -1.45 -1.31 19.13
N LYS A 633 -1.37 -2.20 18.14
CA LYS A 633 -0.09 -2.64 17.55
C LYS A 633 0.61 -1.51 16.78
N LEU A 634 -0.15 -0.67 16.08
CA LEU A 634 0.38 0.56 15.47
C LEU A 634 0.95 1.49 16.55
N ALA A 635 0.20 1.78 17.61
CA ALA A 635 0.65 2.64 18.71
C ALA A 635 1.82 2.07 19.52
N GLU A 636 1.87 0.74 19.74
CA GLU A 636 2.99 0.05 20.39
C GLU A 636 4.26 0.10 19.52
N SER A 637 4.11 0.08 18.19
CA SER A 637 5.23 0.23 17.25
C SER A 637 5.75 1.68 17.20
N GLU A 638 4.86 2.68 17.20
CA GLU A 638 5.24 4.10 17.24
C GLU A 638 6.03 4.45 18.51
N ALA A 639 5.70 3.82 19.64
CA ALA A 639 6.42 3.97 20.90
C ALA A 639 7.81 3.29 20.93
N THR A 640 8.12 2.42 19.97
CA THR A 640 9.41 1.72 19.86
C THR A 640 10.39 2.46 18.92
N PHE A 641 9.89 3.39 18.11
CA PHE A 641 10.67 4.17 17.14
C PHE A 641 10.75 5.68 17.45
N ALA A 642 10.20 6.13 18.59
CA ALA A 642 10.51 7.41 19.23
C ALA A 642 11.61 7.23 20.27
#